data_AF-A0A954MDL6-F1
#
_entry.id   AF-A0A954MDL6-F1
#
_cell.length_a   1.000
_cell.length_b   1.000
_cell.length_c   1.000
_cell.angle_alpha   90.00
_cell.angle_beta   90.00
_cell.angle_gamma   90.00
#
_symmetry.space_group_name_H-M   'P 1'
#
loop_
_entity.id
_entity.type
_entity.pdbx_description
1 polymer ?
#
loop_
_entity_poly.entity_id
_entity_poly.type
_entity_poly.pdbx_seq_one_letter_code
_entity_poly.pdbx_strand_id
1 'polypeptide(L)'
;MSMNVVRSSAVEFLQFVRMLVCGLFLCLALTGCRNESAPTSTEDVKNAAETSQAAELEACRRRLSAAIRRLEPEAFALQSNPERSVNGLNAWIKSCGAAELNDLPAGTSAEQLLDANAQRHIAASVYTANDASYIRDCWLLRDLTNSLSETINAEGQESTYDGARVEKLFEWIVRNISLMSPSEERIPLGLFDVMLIGRGTAEDRAWVFGEALRQQQIDAVIVSTDVPPGDSTAPLDVSSWIVAVLLNDRSLLFDMASGLPVTTSEDFDPLTPSPADLKLLAGHERWKNSRAMIVAQTAAFAPRMYVLQDQLAAEDASVLYEELGGVSDIRPITERIVAGSQNLWKVDSISIWPYPEQQVVASQSLPEEQQKAYGLLMRAFDAPFERDPFTTESSEDLSAVPEQLSPQERQALVQQRLMEKFMKMMESSEEMFGKPSRRLLKARIMQLAGGRDTGVIQQLQQIRIAGMEEVLTLQVPVEIQQQNGLPPFLLMPFPQLIRQINQSSTGAAMYWTAGCQIDRGEVGSAITTLMNYRRQYPDGIWKYPSLMSQARCLLIQERKDDAVAILKEADQEENPERWQVQRMLKAMGVADVAGAAESSKANDAEPDAGKTNAAEKPTPPSENGQPDGADQSASESGASTGEAKASGETKASEKTDSQEPADDKAGNESPSES
;
A
#
# COMPACT_ATOMS: atom_id res chain seq x y z
N MET A 1 21.24 -41.20 29.12
CA MET A 1 19.96 -41.80 29.57
C MET A 1 18.89 -40.71 29.56
N SER A 2 17.60 -41.09 29.53
CA SER A 2 16.43 -40.18 29.42
C SER A 2 16.08 -39.66 28.01
N MET A 3 15.66 -40.56 27.11
CA MET A 3 14.79 -40.24 25.95
C MET A 3 13.63 -41.25 25.75
N ASN A 4 13.41 -42.19 26.68
CA ASN A 4 12.46 -43.31 26.48
C ASN A 4 11.09 -43.14 27.15
N VAL A 5 10.82 -42.05 27.87
CA VAL A 5 9.56 -41.89 28.64
C VAL A 5 8.41 -41.32 27.79
N VAL A 6 8.70 -40.52 26.76
CA VAL A 6 7.67 -39.77 26.00
C VAL A 6 6.88 -40.65 25.01
N ARG A 7 7.42 -41.80 24.57
CA ARG A 7 6.74 -42.67 23.59
C ARG A 7 5.65 -43.59 24.15
N SER A 8 5.58 -43.80 25.47
CA SER A 8 4.59 -44.73 26.06
C SER A 8 3.18 -44.12 26.08
N SER A 9 3.05 -42.86 26.52
CA SER A 9 1.75 -42.21 26.74
C SER A 9 0.94 -41.96 25.47
N ALA A 10 1.61 -41.82 24.31
CA ALA A 10 0.93 -41.61 23.03
C ALA A 10 0.16 -42.86 22.55
N VAL A 11 0.62 -44.06 22.88
CA VAL A 11 -0.01 -45.32 22.46
C VAL A 11 -1.24 -45.63 23.31
N GLU A 12 -1.15 -45.40 24.63
CA GLU A 12 -2.27 -45.59 25.55
C GLU A 12 -3.42 -44.60 25.27
N PHE A 13 -3.10 -43.33 24.98
CA PHE A 13 -4.10 -42.33 24.59
C PHE A 13 -4.86 -42.73 23.32
N LEU A 14 -4.15 -43.25 22.30
CA LEU A 14 -4.76 -43.66 21.03
C LEU A 14 -5.64 -44.93 21.19
N GLN A 15 -5.30 -45.83 22.12
CA GLN A 15 -6.15 -46.97 22.47
C GLN A 15 -7.39 -46.53 23.25
N PHE A 16 -7.27 -45.56 24.17
CA PHE A 16 -8.41 -45.02 24.91
C PHE A 16 -9.42 -44.33 23.99
N VAL A 17 -8.96 -43.50 23.04
CA VAL A 17 -9.82 -42.86 22.03
C VAL A 17 -10.52 -43.90 21.14
N ARG A 18 -9.82 -44.97 20.71
CA ARG A 18 -10.47 -46.06 19.94
C ARG A 18 -11.55 -46.79 20.73
N MET A 19 -11.33 -47.07 22.02
CA MET A 19 -12.34 -47.70 22.88
C MET A 19 -13.57 -46.78 23.06
N LEU A 20 -13.35 -45.47 23.21
CA LEU A 20 -14.41 -44.49 23.42
C LEU A 20 -15.27 -44.28 22.15
N VAL A 21 -14.65 -44.26 20.97
CA VAL A 21 -15.36 -44.19 19.67
C VAL A 21 -16.14 -45.48 19.37
N CYS A 22 -15.56 -46.66 19.66
CA CYS A 22 -16.28 -47.94 19.52
C CYS A 22 -17.45 -48.07 20.51
N GLY A 23 -17.31 -47.53 21.73
CA GLY A 23 -18.41 -47.47 22.71
C GLY A 23 -19.57 -46.59 22.24
N LEU A 24 -19.28 -45.42 21.66
CA LEU A 24 -20.30 -44.49 21.16
C LEU A 24 -21.11 -45.08 20.01
N PHE A 25 -20.47 -45.80 19.09
CA PHE A 25 -21.15 -46.44 17.96
C PHE A 25 -22.04 -47.63 18.35
N LEU A 26 -21.77 -48.31 19.47
CA LEU A 26 -22.60 -49.43 19.91
C LEU A 26 -23.91 -48.98 20.60
N CYS A 27 -23.94 -47.79 21.18
CA CYS A 27 -25.14 -47.22 21.81
C CYS A 27 -26.17 -46.65 20.82
N LEU A 28 -25.78 -46.38 19.57
CA LEU A 28 -26.66 -45.80 18.54
C LEU A 28 -27.49 -46.83 17.74
N ALA A 29 -27.39 -48.12 18.07
CA ALA A 29 -28.01 -49.21 17.29
C ALA A 29 -29.27 -49.85 17.92
N LEU A 30 -29.83 -49.29 19.01
CA LEU A 30 -30.94 -49.91 19.78
C LEU A 30 -32.11 -48.97 20.13
N THR A 31 -32.51 -48.07 19.23
CA THR A 31 -33.77 -47.32 19.32
C THR A 31 -34.72 -47.70 18.18
N GLY A 32 -35.44 -48.80 18.35
CA GLY A 32 -36.43 -49.29 17.40
C GLY A 32 -37.70 -48.42 17.36
N CYS A 33 -38.29 -48.28 16.17
CA CYS A 33 -39.50 -47.48 15.95
C CYS A 33 -40.71 -48.02 16.74
N ARG A 34 -41.32 -47.17 17.57
CA ARG A 34 -42.65 -47.40 18.14
C ARG A 34 -43.52 -46.17 17.86
N ASN A 35 -44.34 -46.25 16.81
CA ASN A 35 -45.35 -45.23 16.52
C ASN A 35 -46.46 -45.29 17.58
N GLU A 36 -46.41 -44.39 18.54
CA GLU A 36 -47.49 -44.14 19.48
C GLU A 36 -47.66 -42.62 19.54
N SER A 37 -48.71 -42.12 18.88
CA SER A 37 -48.93 -40.69 18.63
C SER A 37 -49.30 -39.93 19.90
N ALA A 38 -48.31 -39.63 20.73
CA ALA A 38 -48.44 -38.66 21.81
C ALA A 38 -48.73 -37.26 21.22
N PRO A 39 -49.58 -36.43 21.85
CA PRO A 39 -49.75 -35.05 21.44
C PRO A 39 -48.42 -34.32 21.64
N THR A 40 -47.87 -33.77 20.55
CA THR A 40 -46.62 -33.00 20.58
C THR A 40 -46.75 -31.88 21.59
N SER A 41 -45.87 -31.85 22.60
CA SER A 41 -45.90 -30.78 23.58
C SER A 41 -45.47 -29.47 22.90
N THR A 42 -46.01 -28.34 23.34
CA THR A 42 -45.62 -27.02 22.81
C THR A 42 -44.15 -26.69 23.08
N GLU A 43 -43.49 -27.37 24.02
CA GLU A 43 -42.05 -27.23 24.27
C GLU A 43 -41.20 -27.93 23.20
N ASP A 44 -41.60 -29.11 22.72
CA ASP A 44 -40.86 -29.84 21.66
C ASP A 44 -40.84 -29.04 20.35
N VAL A 45 -41.94 -28.37 20.00
CA VAL A 45 -42.04 -27.50 18.82
C VAL A 45 -41.16 -26.26 18.98
N LYS A 46 -41.11 -25.67 20.19
CA LYS A 46 -40.28 -24.50 20.49
C LYS A 46 -38.79 -24.84 20.40
N ASN A 47 -38.37 -25.95 20.99
CA ASN A 47 -36.98 -26.43 20.93
C ASN A 47 -36.53 -26.73 19.49
N ALA A 48 -37.42 -27.31 18.66
CA ALA A 48 -37.14 -27.55 17.25
C ALA A 48 -36.99 -26.25 16.44
N ALA A 49 -37.85 -25.25 16.70
CA ALA A 49 -37.77 -23.93 16.06
C ALA A 49 -36.49 -23.17 16.45
N GLU A 50 -36.13 -23.13 17.73
CA GLU A 50 -34.89 -22.51 18.22
C GLU A 50 -33.64 -23.19 17.63
N THR A 51 -33.65 -24.52 17.50
CA THR A 51 -32.57 -25.28 16.85
C THR A 51 -32.45 -24.95 15.37
N SER A 52 -33.58 -24.75 14.66
CA SER A 52 -33.60 -24.36 13.24
C SER A 52 -33.02 -22.97 13.03
N GLN A 53 -33.43 -21.99 13.84
CA GLN A 53 -32.92 -20.62 13.78
C GLN A 53 -31.42 -20.53 14.08
N ALA A 54 -30.93 -21.29 15.08
CA ALA A 54 -29.51 -21.36 15.38
C ALA A 54 -28.69 -21.94 14.20
N ALA A 55 -29.21 -22.97 13.52
CA ALA A 55 -28.57 -23.55 12.35
C ALA A 55 -28.57 -22.62 11.12
N GLU A 56 -29.64 -21.84 10.92
CA GLU A 56 -29.72 -20.82 9.87
C GLU A 56 -28.73 -19.67 10.13
N LEU A 57 -28.66 -19.16 11.35
CA LEU A 57 -27.68 -18.14 11.77
C LEU A 57 -26.25 -18.63 11.57
N GLU A 58 -25.95 -19.89 11.95
CA GLU A 58 -24.63 -20.48 11.72
C GLU A 58 -24.31 -20.63 10.21
N ALA A 59 -25.28 -21.05 9.40
CA ALA A 59 -25.12 -21.12 7.95
C ALA A 59 -24.87 -19.73 7.34
N CYS A 60 -25.54 -18.68 7.84
CA CYS A 60 -25.31 -17.30 7.45
C CYS A 60 -23.92 -16.80 7.82
N ARG A 61 -23.45 -17.05 9.05
CA ARG A 61 -22.07 -16.74 9.47
C ARG A 61 -21.03 -17.46 8.61
N ARG A 62 -21.21 -18.77 8.37
CA ARG A 62 -20.30 -19.54 7.49
C ARG A 62 -20.25 -18.98 6.06
N ARG A 63 -21.37 -18.51 5.51
CA ARG A 63 -21.40 -17.82 4.20
C ARG A 63 -20.67 -16.50 4.25
N LEU A 64 -20.89 -15.69 5.29
CA LEU A 64 -20.21 -14.42 5.48
C LEU A 64 -18.70 -14.61 5.59
N SER A 65 -18.22 -15.43 6.53
CA SER A 65 -16.79 -15.76 6.68
C SER A 65 -16.17 -16.26 5.38
N ALA A 66 -16.88 -17.08 4.60
CA ALA A 66 -16.40 -17.55 3.30
C ALA A 66 -16.37 -16.46 2.21
N ALA A 67 -17.21 -15.42 2.30
CA ALA A 67 -17.18 -14.26 1.41
C ALA A 67 -16.05 -13.29 1.80
N ILE A 68 -15.99 -12.89 3.07
CA ILE A 68 -15.07 -11.86 3.57
C ILE A 68 -13.62 -12.31 3.57
N ARG A 69 -13.30 -13.61 3.76
CA ARG A 69 -11.92 -14.14 3.62
C ARG A 69 -11.29 -13.87 2.24
N ARG A 70 -12.10 -13.58 1.21
CA ARG A 70 -11.59 -13.18 -0.12
C ARG A 70 -11.27 -11.68 -0.22
N LEU A 71 -11.65 -10.89 0.77
CA LEU A 71 -11.39 -9.45 0.90
C LEU A 71 -10.16 -9.16 1.78
N GLU A 72 -9.57 -10.19 2.40
CA GLU A 72 -8.32 -10.05 3.16
C GLU A 72 -7.24 -9.39 2.28
N PRO A 73 -6.46 -8.42 2.80
CA PRO A 73 -5.51 -7.65 1.99
C PRO A 73 -4.62 -8.48 1.06
N GLU A 74 -4.04 -9.58 1.56
CA GLU A 74 -3.24 -10.49 0.73
C GLU A 74 -4.10 -11.25 -0.29
N ALA A 75 -5.22 -11.84 0.15
CA ALA A 75 -6.08 -12.66 -0.70
C ALA A 75 -6.69 -11.85 -1.85
N PHE A 76 -7.08 -10.59 -1.61
CA PHE A 76 -7.68 -9.71 -2.62
C PHE A 76 -6.62 -9.17 -3.59
N ALA A 77 -5.44 -8.76 -3.11
CA ALA A 77 -4.36 -8.28 -3.97
C ALA A 77 -3.79 -9.36 -4.93
N LEU A 78 -3.99 -10.64 -4.60
CA LEU A 78 -3.62 -11.77 -5.46
C LEU A 78 -4.73 -12.23 -6.42
N GLN A 79 -5.96 -11.69 -6.31
CA GLN A 79 -7.06 -12.09 -7.18
C GLN A 79 -6.96 -11.46 -8.57
N SER A 80 -7.27 -12.25 -9.59
CA SER A 80 -7.43 -11.79 -10.98
C SER A 80 -8.86 -11.32 -11.31
N ASN A 81 -9.84 -11.57 -10.45
CA ASN A 81 -11.21 -11.08 -10.61
C ASN A 81 -11.86 -10.78 -9.23
N PRO A 82 -12.04 -9.49 -8.86
CA PRO A 82 -12.67 -9.08 -7.60
C PRO A 82 -14.20 -9.30 -7.58
N GLU A 83 -14.87 -9.45 -8.72
CA GLU A 83 -16.32 -9.70 -8.81
C GLU A 83 -16.72 -10.98 -8.06
N ARG A 84 -15.83 -11.97 -7.96
CA ARG A 84 -16.10 -13.21 -7.20
C ARG A 84 -16.33 -12.94 -5.72
N SER A 85 -15.64 -11.95 -5.16
CA SER A 85 -15.76 -11.55 -3.76
C SER A 85 -17.03 -10.72 -3.56
N VAL A 86 -17.30 -9.79 -4.47
CA VAL A 86 -18.56 -9.00 -4.54
C VAL A 86 -19.79 -9.90 -4.66
N ASN A 87 -19.76 -10.90 -5.54
CA ASN A 87 -20.83 -11.89 -5.70
C ASN A 87 -21.04 -12.74 -4.44
N GLY A 88 -19.96 -13.01 -3.68
CA GLY A 88 -20.05 -13.66 -2.37
C GLY A 88 -20.82 -12.81 -1.35
N LEU A 89 -20.48 -11.52 -1.22
CA LEU A 89 -21.20 -10.57 -0.36
C LEU A 89 -22.66 -10.41 -0.78
N ASN A 90 -22.92 -10.23 -2.08
CA ASN A 90 -24.27 -10.08 -2.63
C ASN A 90 -25.14 -11.33 -2.45
N ALA A 91 -24.55 -12.52 -2.54
CA ALA A 91 -25.25 -13.76 -2.21
C ALA A 91 -25.55 -13.88 -0.70
N TRP A 92 -24.61 -13.47 0.16
CA TRP A 92 -24.82 -13.45 1.61
C TRP A 92 -25.94 -12.48 2.00
N ILE A 93 -25.82 -11.18 1.71
CA ILE A 93 -26.77 -10.14 2.16
C ILE A 93 -28.20 -10.46 1.71
N LYS A 94 -28.39 -10.88 0.46
CA LYS A 94 -29.69 -11.30 -0.09
C LYS A 94 -30.33 -12.47 0.67
N SER A 95 -29.52 -13.33 1.29
CA SER A 95 -29.98 -14.53 1.99
C SER A 95 -30.03 -14.40 3.52
N CYS A 96 -29.37 -13.41 4.09
CA CYS A 96 -29.03 -13.37 5.52
C CYS A 96 -29.02 -11.98 6.18
N GLY A 97 -29.03 -10.89 5.42
CA GLY A 97 -28.96 -9.52 5.95
C GLY A 97 -29.93 -8.56 5.27
N ALA A 98 -30.90 -9.09 4.52
CA ALA A 98 -31.82 -8.30 3.70
C ALA A 98 -32.96 -7.70 4.52
N ALA A 99 -33.32 -8.28 5.67
CA ALA A 99 -34.35 -7.73 6.54
C ALA A 99 -33.78 -6.49 7.26
N GLU A 100 -32.63 -6.68 7.90
CA GLU A 100 -31.83 -5.68 8.60
C GLU A 100 -31.52 -4.48 7.71
N LEU A 101 -31.17 -4.73 6.43
CA LEU A 101 -30.89 -3.66 5.47
C LEU A 101 -32.16 -2.89 5.02
N ASN A 102 -33.32 -3.55 4.97
CA ASN A 102 -34.58 -2.89 4.62
C ASN A 102 -35.13 -2.03 5.76
N ASP A 103 -34.79 -2.36 7.00
CA ASP A 103 -35.19 -1.62 8.21
C ASP A 103 -34.36 -0.33 8.42
N LEU A 104 -33.30 -0.12 7.64
CA LEU A 104 -32.42 1.05 7.69
C LEU A 104 -32.70 2.05 6.55
N PRO A 105 -33.53 3.09 6.78
CA PRO A 105 -33.74 4.14 5.77
C PRO A 105 -32.47 4.96 5.54
N ALA A 106 -32.37 5.63 4.39
CA ALA A 106 -31.36 6.67 4.20
C ALA A 106 -31.68 7.89 5.08
N GLY A 107 -30.72 8.34 5.89
CA GLY A 107 -30.90 9.46 6.81
C GLY A 107 -30.95 10.82 6.10
N THR A 108 -31.81 11.73 6.57
CA THR A 108 -32.03 13.05 5.94
C THR A 108 -30.77 13.94 5.91
N SER A 109 -29.86 13.79 6.88
CA SER A 109 -28.57 14.51 6.86
C SER A 109 -27.67 14.10 5.69
N ALA A 110 -27.80 12.87 5.19
CA ALA A 110 -27.04 12.43 4.01
C ALA A 110 -27.46 13.20 2.75
N GLU A 111 -28.73 13.64 2.66
CA GLU A 111 -29.23 14.46 1.55
C GLU A 111 -28.57 15.85 1.48
N GLN A 112 -28.06 16.36 2.61
CA GLN A 112 -27.43 17.67 2.71
C GLN A 112 -25.91 17.64 2.45
N LEU A 113 -25.26 16.53 2.80
CA LEU A 113 -23.79 16.38 2.75
C LEU A 113 -23.28 15.68 1.49
N LEU A 114 -24.10 14.84 0.85
CA LEU A 114 -23.73 14.04 -0.33
C LEU A 114 -24.43 14.54 -1.60
N ASP A 115 -23.77 14.43 -2.75
CA ASP A 115 -24.41 14.68 -4.04
C ASP A 115 -25.39 13.57 -4.46
N ALA A 116 -26.20 13.82 -5.48
CA ALA A 116 -27.24 12.89 -5.93
C ALA A 116 -26.72 11.56 -6.51
N ASN A 117 -25.45 11.46 -6.92
CA ASN A 117 -24.83 10.19 -7.32
C ASN A 117 -24.37 9.42 -6.07
N ALA A 118 -23.72 10.09 -5.13
CA ALA A 118 -23.31 9.52 -3.85
C ALA A 118 -24.51 9.01 -3.04
N GLN A 119 -25.61 9.77 -2.97
CA GLN A 119 -26.89 9.36 -2.39
C GLN A 119 -27.42 8.06 -3.02
N ARG A 120 -27.43 7.96 -4.36
CA ARG A 120 -27.81 6.74 -5.08
C ARG A 120 -26.88 5.56 -4.81
N HIS A 121 -25.59 5.83 -4.58
CA HIS A 121 -24.61 4.79 -4.25
C HIS A 121 -24.78 4.26 -2.82
N ILE A 122 -25.02 5.12 -1.82
CA ILE A 122 -25.24 4.66 -0.44
C ILE A 122 -26.57 3.91 -0.28
N ALA A 123 -27.61 4.33 -0.99
CA ALA A 123 -28.93 3.69 -0.97
C ALA A 123 -28.99 2.34 -1.71
N ALA A 124 -27.93 1.95 -2.43
CA ALA A 124 -27.89 0.68 -3.14
C ALA A 124 -27.81 -0.52 -2.18
N SER A 125 -28.76 -1.45 -2.29
CA SER A 125 -28.85 -2.66 -1.47
C SER A 125 -27.88 -3.79 -1.90
N VAL A 126 -26.85 -3.46 -2.68
CA VAL A 126 -25.88 -4.39 -3.25
C VAL A 126 -24.47 -3.83 -3.12
N TYR A 127 -23.51 -4.72 -2.88
CA TYR A 127 -22.08 -4.41 -2.90
C TYR A 127 -21.57 -4.33 -4.34
N THR A 128 -20.57 -3.47 -4.53
CA THR A 128 -19.84 -3.19 -5.76
C THR A 128 -18.36 -3.54 -5.60
N ALA A 129 -17.55 -3.41 -6.66
CA ALA A 129 -16.10 -3.55 -6.57
C ALA A 129 -15.45 -2.48 -5.64
N ASN A 130 -16.07 -1.30 -5.56
CA ASN A 130 -15.63 -0.18 -4.71
C ASN A 130 -15.82 -0.53 -3.24
N ASP A 131 -16.95 -1.16 -2.90
CA ASP A 131 -17.21 -1.67 -1.56
C ASP A 131 -16.21 -2.76 -1.15
N ALA A 132 -15.89 -3.69 -2.05
CA ALA A 132 -14.90 -4.74 -1.80
C ALA A 132 -13.49 -4.17 -1.56
N SER A 133 -13.10 -3.14 -2.32
CA SER A 133 -11.83 -2.42 -2.11
C SER A 133 -11.83 -1.65 -0.79
N TYR A 134 -12.93 -0.96 -0.47
CA TYR A 134 -13.09 -0.23 0.80
C TYR A 134 -12.99 -1.16 2.03
N ILE A 135 -13.62 -2.34 2.00
CA ILE A 135 -13.55 -3.33 3.08
C ILE A 135 -12.11 -3.84 3.27
N ARG A 136 -11.42 -4.18 2.18
CA ARG A 136 -9.99 -4.55 2.20
C ARG A 136 -9.13 -3.46 2.86
N ASP A 137 -9.39 -2.20 2.50
CA ASP A 137 -8.60 -1.06 2.96
C ASP A 137 -8.84 -0.79 4.44
N CYS A 138 -10.09 -0.87 4.91
CA CYS A 138 -10.45 -0.82 6.34
C CYS A 138 -9.73 -1.89 7.15
N TRP A 139 -9.67 -3.13 6.64
CA TRP A 139 -8.98 -4.23 7.31
C TRP A 139 -7.47 -4.07 7.39
N LEU A 140 -6.82 -3.61 6.31
CA LEU A 140 -5.38 -3.30 6.34
C LEU A 140 -5.06 -2.24 7.41
N LEU A 141 -5.91 -1.21 7.51
CA LEU A 141 -5.77 -0.12 8.48
C LEU A 141 -6.10 -0.54 9.92
N ARG A 142 -7.06 -1.45 10.10
CA ARG A 142 -7.35 -2.08 11.39
C ARG A 142 -6.13 -2.84 11.91
N ASP A 143 -5.55 -3.72 11.09
CA ASP A 143 -4.43 -4.56 11.51
C ASP A 143 -3.19 -3.72 11.84
N LEU A 144 -2.90 -2.71 11.00
CA LEU A 144 -1.89 -1.67 11.28
C LEU A 144 -2.10 -1.00 12.65
N THR A 145 -3.29 -0.43 12.87
CA THR A 145 -3.56 0.38 14.06
C THR A 145 -3.63 -0.46 15.34
N ASN A 146 -4.16 -1.67 15.27
CA ASN A 146 -4.12 -2.63 16.38
C ASN A 146 -2.68 -3.01 16.75
N SER A 147 -1.83 -3.33 15.78
CA SER A 147 -0.40 -3.60 16.01
C SER A 147 0.32 -2.41 16.68
N LEU A 148 0.05 -1.18 16.22
CA LEU A 148 0.62 0.03 16.83
C LEU A 148 0.14 0.21 18.28
N SER A 149 -1.16 0.04 18.53
CA SER A 149 -1.76 0.10 19.87
C SER A 149 -1.19 -0.95 20.83
N GLU A 150 -0.99 -2.20 20.38
CA GLU A 150 -0.36 -3.27 21.19
C GLU A 150 1.05 -2.89 21.68
N THR A 151 1.83 -2.20 20.84
CA THR A 151 3.19 -1.78 21.18
C THR A 151 3.19 -0.73 22.30
N ILE A 152 2.33 0.28 22.15
CA ILE A 152 2.22 1.39 23.11
C ILE A 152 1.66 0.87 24.46
N ASN A 153 0.71 -0.06 24.42
CA ASN A 153 0.17 -0.70 25.61
C ASN A 153 1.25 -1.50 26.37
N ALA A 154 2.21 -2.11 25.66
CA ALA A 154 3.33 -2.83 26.27
C ALA A 154 4.37 -1.89 26.94
N GLU A 155 4.39 -0.60 26.57
CA GLU A 155 5.27 0.44 27.14
C GLU A 155 4.70 1.06 28.44
N GLY A 156 3.42 0.79 28.77
CA GLY A 156 2.89 0.89 30.14
C GLY A 156 2.47 2.28 30.65
N GLN A 157 1.99 3.18 29.79
CA GLN A 157 1.56 4.54 30.17
C GLN A 157 0.05 4.79 30.01
N GLU A 158 -0.76 4.35 30.98
CA GLU A 158 -2.22 4.33 30.87
C GLU A 158 -2.92 5.68 30.64
N SER A 159 -2.37 6.80 31.12
CA SER A 159 -3.06 8.10 31.11
C SER A 159 -2.87 8.94 29.84
N THR A 160 -2.17 8.44 28.82
CA THR A 160 -1.88 9.21 27.58
C THR A 160 -2.01 8.40 26.28
N TYR A 161 -2.61 7.20 26.35
CA TYR A 161 -2.59 6.24 25.24
C TYR A 161 -3.06 6.78 23.90
N ASP A 162 -4.20 7.47 23.83
CA ASP A 162 -4.75 7.87 22.52
C ASP A 162 -3.90 8.95 21.85
N GLY A 163 -3.37 9.91 22.61
CA GLY A 163 -2.41 10.89 22.08
C GLY A 163 -1.14 10.23 21.53
N ALA A 164 -0.56 9.29 22.30
CA ALA A 164 0.60 8.53 21.87
C ALA A 164 0.31 7.64 20.65
N ARG A 165 -0.88 7.03 20.56
CA ARG A 165 -1.33 6.25 19.38
C ARG A 165 -1.44 7.11 18.13
N VAL A 166 -2.05 8.29 18.25
CA VAL A 166 -2.19 9.25 17.15
C VAL A 166 -0.82 9.72 16.65
N GLU A 167 0.06 10.14 17.56
CA GLU A 167 1.42 10.58 17.24
C GLU A 167 2.23 9.44 16.58
N LYS A 168 2.16 8.22 17.12
CA LYS A 168 2.88 7.07 16.57
C LYS A 168 2.38 6.66 15.18
N LEU A 169 1.07 6.70 14.97
CA LEU A 169 0.44 6.43 13.68
C LEU A 169 0.84 7.49 12.65
N PHE A 170 0.84 8.77 13.04
CA PHE A 170 1.32 9.87 12.21
C PHE A 170 2.78 9.67 11.76
N GLU A 171 3.70 9.39 12.71
CA GLU A 171 5.10 9.09 12.40
C GLU A 171 5.25 7.89 11.45
N TRP A 172 4.47 6.83 11.68
CA TRP A 172 4.50 5.63 10.85
C TRP A 172 4.04 5.92 9.42
N ILE A 173 2.98 6.70 9.25
CA ILE A 173 2.43 7.09 7.94
C ILE A 173 3.40 7.98 7.17
N VAL A 174 3.93 9.03 7.79
CA VAL A 174 4.91 9.93 7.17
C VAL A 174 6.14 9.16 6.68
N ARG A 175 6.62 8.18 7.46
CA ARG A 175 7.76 7.32 7.09
C ARG A 175 7.42 6.30 6.01
N ASN A 176 6.23 5.69 6.02
CA ASN A 176 5.87 4.62 5.08
C ASN A 176 5.27 5.10 3.76
N ILE A 177 4.80 6.34 3.69
CA ILE A 177 4.28 7.01 2.48
C ILE A 177 5.14 8.25 2.27
N SER A 178 6.14 8.17 1.40
CA SER A 178 7.00 9.31 1.04
C SER A 178 6.32 10.26 0.07
N LEU A 179 6.60 11.56 0.17
CA LEU A 179 6.06 12.51 -0.80
C LEU A 179 6.63 12.28 -2.21
N MET A 180 5.79 12.43 -3.22
CA MET A 180 6.20 12.50 -4.63
C MET A 180 6.78 13.89 -4.94
N SER A 181 7.69 13.95 -5.92
CA SER A 181 8.18 15.25 -6.41
C SER A 181 7.06 15.98 -7.17
N PRO A 182 6.94 17.32 -7.08
CA PRO A 182 6.04 18.09 -7.95
C PRO A 182 6.33 17.91 -9.46
N SER A 183 7.52 17.44 -9.81
CA SER A 183 7.93 17.12 -11.19
C SER A 183 7.54 15.72 -11.67
N GLU A 184 6.99 14.88 -10.79
CA GLU A 184 6.67 13.48 -11.09
C GLU A 184 5.25 13.35 -11.64
N GLU A 185 5.07 12.53 -12.67
CA GLU A 185 3.73 12.29 -13.23
C GLU A 185 2.85 11.55 -12.21
N ARG A 186 1.71 12.15 -11.88
CA ARG A 186 0.78 11.61 -10.90
C ARG A 186 -0.26 10.71 -11.57
N ILE A 187 -0.28 9.46 -11.13
CA ILE A 187 -1.38 8.51 -11.39
C ILE A 187 -2.36 8.59 -10.20
N PRO A 188 -3.68 8.68 -10.41
CA PRO A 188 -4.68 8.46 -9.37
C PRO A 188 -4.62 7.03 -8.82
N LEU A 189 -4.56 6.88 -7.49
CA LEU A 189 -4.38 5.59 -6.81
C LEU A 189 -5.42 5.40 -5.70
N GLY A 190 -5.81 4.14 -5.45
CA GLY A 190 -6.58 3.80 -4.26
C GLY A 190 -5.71 3.81 -2.99
N LEU A 191 -6.35 3.86 -1.82
CA LEU A 191 -5.67 3.93 -0.52
C LEU A 191 -4.67 2.77 -0.34
N PHE A 192 -5.10 1.54 -0.65
CA PHE A 192 -4.20 0.38 -0.64
C PHE A 192 -2.96 0.55 -1.53
N ASP A 193 -3.11 1.08 -2.75
CA ASP A 193 -2.01 1.19 -3.70
C ASP A 193 -1.02 2.27 -3.25
N VAL A 194 -1.51 3.41 -2.74
CA VAL A 194 -0.71 4.44 -2.04
C VAL A 194 0.13 3.81 -0.92
N MET A 195 -0.49 3.04 -0.03
CA MET A 195 0.21 2.37 1.07
C MET A 195 1.21 1.34 0.55
N LEU A 196 0.81 0.51 -0.42
CA LEU A 196 1.61 -0.56 -1.00
C LEU A 196 2.89 -0.01 -1.63
N ILE A 197 2.74 0.92 -2.58
CA ILE A 197 3.83 1.62 -3.24
C ILE A 197 4.65 2.44 -2.23
N GLY A 198 3.99 2.98 -1.20
CA GLY A 198 4.60 3.78 -0.16
C GLY A 198 4.99 5.18 -0.62
N ARG A 199 4.31 5.71 -1.64
CA ARG A 199 4.55 7.06 -2.18
C ARG A 199 3.22 7.70 -2.56
N GLY A 200 3.10 9.00 -2.35
CA GLY A 200 1.88 9.76 -2.63
C GLY A 200 2.04 11.25 -2.37
N THR A 201 0.92 11.96 -2.35
CA THR A 201 0.82 13.38 -2.01
C THR A 201 0.56 13.60 -0.51
N ALA A 202 0.53 14.87 -0.08
CA ALA A 202 0.15 15.23 1.27
C ALA A 202 -1.30 14.79 1.57
N GLU A 203 -2.19 14.93 0.59
CA GLU A 203 -3.58 14.50 0.66
C GLU A 203 -3.69 12.97 0.78
N ASP A 204 -2.86 12.21 0.06
CA ASP A 204 -2.80 10.74 0.21
C ASP A 204 -2.41 10.32 1.64
N ARG A 205 -1.42 10.99 2.24
CA ARG A 205 -1.07 10.80 3.65
C ARG A 205 -2.24 11.14 4.58
N ALA A 206 -2.93 12.25 4.34
CA ALA A 206 -4.06 12.70 5.17
C ALA A 206 -5.26 11.74 5.10
N TRP A 207 -5.54 11.20 3.90
CA TRP A 207 -6.58 10.20 3.69
C TRP A 207 -6.28 8.92 4.46
N VAL A 208 -5.08 8.35 4.29
CA VAL A 208 -4.64 7.16 5.04
C VAL A 208 -4.69 7.41 6.55
N PHE A 209 -4.30 8.59 7.02
CA PHE A 209 -4.30 8.92 8.45
C PHE A 209 -5.71 9.04 9.04
N GLY A 210 -6.63 9.73 8.37
CA GLY A 210 -8.02 9.84 8.82
C GLY A 210 -8.75 8.49 8.84
N GLU A 211 -8.62 7.69 7.79
CA GLU A 211 -9.22 6.35 7.73
C GLU A 211 -8.60 5.39 8.76
N ALA A 212 -7.30 5.51 9.04
CA ALA A 212 -6.63 4.72 10.08
C ALA A 212 -7.12 5.08 11.49
N LEU A 213 -7.28 6.38 11.78
CA LEU A 213 -7.84 6.85 13.05
C LEU A 213 -9.29 6.40 13.23
N ARG A 214 -10.08 6.38 12.15
CA ARG A 214 -11.46 5.86 12.14
C ARG A 214 -11.53 4.38 12.56
N GLN A 215 -10.55 3.55 12.22
CA GLN A 215 -10.49 2.16 12.70
C GLN A 215 -10.30 2.04 14.22
N GLN A 216 -9.73 3.06 14.87
CA GLN A 216 -9.61 3.15 16.33
C GLN A 216 -10.75 3.99 16.95
N GLN A 217 -11.79 4.34 16.18
CA GLN A 217 -12.91 5.21 16.58
C GLN A 217 -12.46 6.62 17.04
N ILE A 218 -11.34 7.11 16.52
CA ILE A 218 -10.84 8.46 16.78
C ILE A 218 -11.27 9.39 15.64
N ASP A 219 -11.99 10.45 15.96
CA ASP A 219 -12.48 11.41 14.96
C ASP A 219 -11.35 12.31 14.44
N ALA A 220 -11.24 12.42 13.12
CA ALA A 220 -10.27 13.27 12.43
C ALA A 220 -10.92 14.04 11.28
N VAL A 221 -10.53 15.31 11.11
CA VAL A 221 -11.04 16.19 10.06
C VAL A 221 -9.92 16.93 9.36
N ILE A 222 -10.10 17.20 8.06
CA ILE A 222 -9.29 18.20 7.37
C ILE A 222 -9.82 19.57 7.77
N VAL A 223 -8.95 20.42 8.28
CA VAL A 223 -9.22 21.82 8.55
C VAL A 223 -8.66 22.65 7.40
N SER A 224 -9.50 23.50 6.80
CA SER A 224 -9.12 24.38 5.69
C SER A 224 -9.53 25.83 5.94
N THR A 225 -8.93 26.76 5.22
CA THR A 225 -9.27 28.19 5.23
C THR A 225 -9.28 28.73 3.79
N ASP A 226 -10.19 29.66 3.49
CA ASP A 226 -10.23 30.34 2.20
C ASP A 226 -9.17 31.47 2.10
N VAL A 227 -8.43 31.74 3.19
CA VAL A 227 -7.36 32.73 3.20
C VAL A 227 -6.06 32.07 2.67
N PRO A 228 -5.45 32.59 1.59
CA PRO A 228 -4.26 31.99 0.99
C PRO A 228 -3.07 31.98 1.96
N PRO A 229 -2.06 31.11 1.71
CA PRO A 229 -0.78 31.16 2.44
C PRO A 229 -0.11 32.53 2.37
N GLY A 230 0.65 32.89 3.41
CA GLY A 230 1.45 34.11 3.46
C GLY A 230 2.95 33.86 3.31
N ASP A 231 3.74 34.93 3.25
CA ASP A 231 5.21 34.88 3.06
C ASP A 231 6.01 34.50 4.32
N SER A 232 5.34 34.06 5.39
CA SER A 232 5.95 33.66 6.66
C SER A 232 6.44 32.21 6.61
N THR A 233 7.44 31.87 7.43
CA THR A 233 7.95 30.48 7.55
C THR A 233 7.21 29.65 8.60
N ALA A 234 6.23 30.21 9.32
CA ALA A 234 5.51 29.49 10.36
C ALA A 234 4.54 28.45 9.72
N PRO A 235 4.37 27.25 10.34
CA PRO A 235 3.56 26.18 9.73
C PRO A 235 2.15 26.62 9.33
N LEU A 236 1.44 27.31 10.24
CA LEU A 236 0.08 27.79 9.98
C LEU A 236 -0.01 28.93 8.94
N ASP A 237 1.09 29.60 8.61
CA ASP A 237 1.10 30.62 7.55
C ASP A 237 1.31 30.00 6.17
N VAL A 238 1.99 28.85 6.06
CA VAL A 238 2.29 28.17 4.78
C VAL A 238 1.30 27.08 4.41
N SER A 239 0.80 26.28 5.36
CA SER A 239 -0.06 25.13 5.06
C SER A 239 -1.42 25.59 4.52
N SER A 240 -1.92 25.03 3.42
CA SER A 240 -3.25 25.39 2.88
C SER A 240 -4.40 24.70 3.62
N TRP A 241 -4.11 23.56 4.23
CA TRP A 241 -4.99 22.76 5.07
C TRP A 241 -4.12 22.00 6.09
N ILE A 242 -4.73 21.52 7.18
CA ILE A 242 -4.09 20.68 8.21
C ILE A 242 -5.07 19.59 8.65
N VAL A 243 -4.58 18.55 9.34
CA VAL A 243 -5.44 17.54 9.98
C VAL A 243 -5.62 17.91 11.45
N ALA A 244 -6.86 17.95 11.92
CA ALA A 244 -7.18 18.04 13.35
C ALA A 244 -7.74 16.69 13.81
N VAL A 245 -7.12 16.13 14.85
CA VAL A 245 -7.56 14.91 15.53
C VAL A 245 -8.25 15.31 16.83
N LEU A 246 -9.43 14.78 17.07
CA LEU A 246 -10.32 15.15 18.18
C LEU A 246 -10.32 14.02 19.22
N LEU A 247 -9.77 14.28 20.40
CA LEU A 247 -9.79 13.37 21.54
C LEU A 247 -10.79 13.88 22.59
N ASN A 248 -11.06 13.07 23.61
CA ASN A 248 -12.06 13.38 24.64
C ASN A 248 -11.69 14.60 25.51
N ASP A 249 -10.40 14.83 25.74
CA ASP A 249 -9.86 15.86 26.65
C ASP A 249 -9.17 17.02 25.92
N ARG A 250 -8.63 16.76 24.72
CA ARG A 250 -7.86 17.71 23.91
C ARG A 250 -7.99 17.43 22.41
N SER A 251 -7.32 18.23 21.61
CA SER A 251 -7.11 18.00 20.19
C SER A 251 -5.63 18.05 19.82
N LEU A 252 -5.31 17.52 18.64
CA LEU A 252 -3.94 17.44 18.10
C LEU A 252 -3.94 17.91 16.65
N LEU A 253 -3.05 18.82 16.29
CA LEU A 253 -2.92 19.40 14.96
C LEU A 253 -1.68 18.88 14.22
N PHE A 254 -1.87 18.38 12.99
CA PHE A 254 -0.83 17.80 12.15
C PHE A 254 -0.82 18.40 10.75
N ASP A 255 0.38 18.57 10.19
CA ASP A 255 0.55 18.94 8.78
C ASP A 255 1.23 17.78 8.03
N MET A 256 0.47 17.17 7.12
CA MET A 256 0.92 15.99 6.36
C MET A 256 1.87 16.36 5.22
N ALA A 257 1.84 17.61 4.75
CA ALA A 257 2.74 18.12 3.71
C ALA A 257 4.15 18.35 4.27
N SER A 258 4.27 18.85 5.50
CA SER A 258 5.56 18.87 6.19
C SER A 258 5.95 17.56 6.89
N GLY A 259 4.99 16.65 7.08
CA GLY A 259 5.22 15.44 7.87
C GLY A 259 5.60 15.74 9.33
N LEU A 260 5.17 16.89 9.87
CA LEU A 260 5.39 17.29 11.25
C LEU A 260 4.10 17.75 11.94
N PRO A 261 4.00 17.63 13.27
CA PRO A 261 2.95 18.29 14.03
C PRO A 261 3.03 19.82 13.87
N VAL A 262 1.86 20.45 13.94
CA VAL A 262 1.76 21.90 14.15
C VAL A 262 2.14 22.15 15.60
N THR A 263 3.10 23.03 15.87
CA THR A 263 3.57 23.34 17.23
C THR A 263 3.25 24.79 17.60
N THR A 264 2.97 25.04 18.88
CA THR A 264 2.86 26.40 19.43
C THR A 264 4.22 27.02 19.77
N SER A 265 5.22 26.18 20.02
CA SER A 265 6.58 26.59 20.40
C SER A 265 7.47 26.79 19.17
N GLU A 266 8.35 27.80 19.25
CA GLU A 266 9.52 27.91 18.38
C GLU A 266 10.59 26.86 18.72
N ASP A 267 10.65 26.44 20.00
CA ASP A 267 11.45 25.29 20.46
C ASP A 267 10.77 23.98 20.02
N PHE A 268 10.96 23.61 18.76
CA PHE A 268 10.52 22.35 18.17
C PHE A 268 11.51 21.22 18.52
N ASP A 269 11.05 20.16 19.18
CA ASP A 269 11.86 18.95 19.34
C ASP A 269 11.64 18.01 18.12
N PRO A 270 12.69 17.65 17.36
CA PRO A 270 12.57 16.76 16.20
C PRO A 270 12.30 15.28 16.55
N LEU A 271 12.47 14.87 17.80
CA LEU A 271 12.19 13.52 18.30
C LEU A 271 10.83 13.39 18.99
N THR A 272 10.44 14.37 19.81
CA THR A 272 9.16 14.38 20.52
C THR A 272 8.39 15.68 20.28
N PRO A 273 7.93 15.93 19.04
CA PRO A 273 7.21 17.15 18.70
C PRO A 273 5.80 17.15 19.30
N SER A 274 5.54 17.99 20.29
CA SER A 274 4.22 18.07 20.93
C SER A 274 3.18 18.77 20.04
N PRO A 275 2.10 18.10 19.58
CA PRO A 275 1.11 18.71 18.71
C PRO A 275 0.30 19.79 19.43
N ALA A 276 0.06 20.90 18.74
CA ALA A 276 -0.80 21.98 19.21
C ALA A 276 -2.27 21.55 19.30
N ASP A 277 -3.01 22.20 20.20
CA ASP A 277 -4.46 22.06 20.32
C ASP A 277 -5.19 23.03 19.37
N LEU A 278 -6.37 22.63 18.90
CA LEU A 278 -7.28 23.37 18.01
C LEU A 278 -7.59 24.80 18.49
N LYS A 279 -7.51 25.08 19.80
CA LYS A 279 -7.59 26.44 20.37
C LYS A 279 -6.59 27.42 19.74
N LEU A 280 -5.46 26.94 19.24
CA LEU A 280 -4.50 27.75 18.48
C LEU A 280 -5.14 28.42 17.26
N LEU A 281 -6.03 27.73 16.55
CA LEU A 281 -6.66 28.24 15.33
C LEU A 281 -7.62 29.41 15.61
N ALA A 282 -8.32 29.37 16.75
CA ALA A 282 -9.23 30.43 17.17
C ALA A 282 -8.50 31.77 17.46
N GLY A 283 -7.23 31.69 17.88
CA GLY A 283 -6.37 32.86 18.06
C GLY A 283 -5.62 33.32 16.81
N HIS A 284 -5.68 32.57 15.70
CA HIS A 284 -4.88 32.81 14.51
C HIS A 284 -5.71 33.52 13.43
N GLU A 285 -5.28 34.71 13.00
CA GLU A 285 -6.01 35.57 12.06
C GLU A 285 -6.46 34.85 10.77
N ARG A 286 -5.58 34.00 10.22
CA ARG A 286 -5.83 33.17 9.04
C ARG A 286 -6.82 32.00 9.24
N TRP A 287 -6.92 31.44 10.46
CA TRP A 287 -7.63 30.18 10.74
C TRP A 287 -8.91 30.34 11.60
N LYS A 288 -9.18 31.54 12.11
CA LYS A 288 -10.38 31.86 12.89
C LYS A 288 -11.72 31.58 12.18
N ASN A 289 -11.72 31.54 10.85
CA ASN A 289 -12.87 31.22 10.00
C ASN A 289 -12.69 29.86 9.29
N SER A 290 -11.99 28.92 9.90
CA SER A 290 -11.70 27.61 9.31
C SER A 290 -12.94 26.72 9.19
N ARG A 291 -12.93 25.83 8.19
CA ARG A 291 -13.95 24.79 7.95
C ARG A 291 -13.38 23.42 8.26
N ALA A 292 -14.21 22.54 8.84
CA ALA A 292 -13.90 21.11 9.01
C ALA A 292 -14.52 20.28 7.89
N MET A 293 -13.76 19.29 7.40
CA MET A 293 -14.20 18.34 6.38
C MET A 293 -13.92 16.90 6.86
N ILE A 294 -14.94 16.05 6.81
CA ILE A 294 -14.87 14.63 7.20
C ILE A 294 -13.98 13.86 6.23
N VAL A 295 -13.03 13.07 6.76
CA VAL A 295 -12.20 12.15 5.96
C VAL A 295 -12.89 10.79 5.89
N ALA A 296 -13.62 10.54 4.79
CA ALA A 296 -14.23 9.23 4.52
C ALA A 296 -14.51 9.04 3.02
N GLN A 297 -14.46 7.79 2.55
CA GLN A 297 -15.08 7.38 1.28
C GLN A 297 -16.61 7.33 1.40
N THR A 298 -17.36 7.56 0.31
CA THR A 298 -18.84 7.47 0.30
C THR A 298 -19.36 6.11 0.78
N ALA A 299 -18.62 5.04 0.54
CA ALA A 299 -18.95 3.69 0.99
C ALA A 299 -19.13 3.59 2.53
N ALA A 300 -18.41 4.41 3.31
CA ALA A 300 -18.55 4.46 4.76
C ALA A 300 -19.96 4.84 5.23
N PHE A 301 -20.70 5.62 4.43
CA PHE A 301 -22.04 6.10 4.78
C PHE A 301 -23.17 5.18 4.27
N ALA A 302 -22.84 4.02 3.70
CA ALA A 302 -23.83 3.10 3.14
C ALA A 302 -24.39 2.14 4.21
N PRO A 303 -25.72 2.04 4.43
CA PRO A 303 -26.30 1.15 5.45
C PRO A 303 -25.91 -0.33 5.30
N ARG A 304 -25.58 -0.79 4.09
CA ARG A 304 -25.01 -2.15 3.86
C ARG A 304 -23.67 -2.37 4.59
N MET A 305 -22.89 -1.33 4.86
CA MET A 305 -21.67 -1.43 5.68
C MET A 305 -21.98 -1.55 7.16
N TYR A 306 -23.08 -0.95 7.64
CA TYR A 306 -23.53 -1.12 9.03
C TYR A 306 -23.98 -2.57 9.27
N VAL A 307 -24.83 -3.10 8.39
CA VAL A 307 -25.27 -4.52 8.44
C VAL A 307 -24.08 -5.47 8.31
N LEU A 308 -23.08 -5.16 7.49
CA LEU A 308 -21.86 -5.95 7.43
C LEU A 308 -21.10 -5.90 8.76
N GLN A 309 -20.81 -4.70 9.27
CA GLN A 309 -20.06 -4.46 10.50
C GLN A 309 -20.66 -5.18 11.72
N ASP A 310 -21.98 -5.09 11.91
CA ASP A 310 -22.70 -5.74 13.01
C ASP A 310 -22.62 -7.28 12.96
N GLN A 311 -22.53 -7.85 11.75
CA GLN A 311 -22.53 -9.30 11.53
C GLN A 311 -21.13 -9.92 11.46
N LEU A 312 -20.05 -9.11 11.55
CA LEU A 312 -18.68 -9.62 11.60
C LEU A 312 -18.40 -10.38 12.90
N ALA A 313 -17.52 -11.39 12.82
CA ALA A 313 -16.97 -12.05 14.00
C ALA A 313 -16.00 -11.11 14.73
N ALA A 314 -15.72 -11.36 16.01
CA ALA A 314 -14.86 -10.48 16.81
C ALA A 314 -13.42 -10.40 16.26
N GLU A 315 -12.92 -11.48 15.67
CA GLU A 315 -11.64 -11.54 14.95
C GLU A 315 -11.63 -10.76 13.63
N ASP A 316 -12.80 -10.58 13.00
CA ASP A 316 -12.96 -9.87 11.72
C ASP A 316 -13.43 -8.41 11.91
N ALA A 317 -13.78 -8.01 13.13
CA ALA A 317 -14.38 -6.72 13.47
C ALA A 317 -13.54 -5.54 12.97
N SER A 318 -14.18 -4.59 12.30
CA SER A 318 -13.57 -3.40 11.70
C SER A 318 -14.63 -2.30 11.60
N VAL A 319 -14.21 -1.04 11.67
CA VAL A 319 -15.14 0.07 11.49
C VAL A 319 -15.38 0.23 9.98
N LEU A 320 -16.54 -0.20 9.49
CA LEU A 320 -16.92 -0.11 8.08
C LEU A 320 -17.96 0.99 7.84
N TYR A 321 -18.78 1.33 8.84
CA TYR A 321 -19.83 2.33 8.71
C TYR A 321 -19.57 3.57 9.56
N GLU A 322 -20.05 4.71 9.06
CA GLU A 322 -20.07 5.99 9.74
C GLU A 322 -21.46 6.63 9.62
N GLU A 323 -21.97 7.18 10.72
CA GLU A 323 -23.33 7.71 10.78
C GLU A 323 -23.36 9.21 10.44
N LEU A 324 -24.23 9.61 9.51
CA LEU A 324 -24.45 11.01 9.13
C LEU A 324 -25.73 11.62 9.72
N GLY A 325 -26.77 10.81 9.94
CA GLY A 325 -28.15 11.28 10.14
C GLY A 325 -28.97 10.56 11.21
N GLY A 326 -28.37 9.70 12.02
CA GLY A 326 -29.00 9.03 13.17
C GLY A 326 -29.95 7.90 12.77
N VAL A 327 -29.63 7.15 11.70
CA VAL A 327 -30.42 5.96 11.30
C VAL A 327 -29.97 4.68 11.99
N SER A 328 -28.86 4.71 12.71
CA SER A 328 -28.35 3.68 13.60
C SER A 328 -28.16 4.21 15.03
N ASP A 329 -27.88 3.32 15.98
CA ASP A 329 -27.53 3.67 17.37
C ASP A 329 -26.17 4.40 17.49
N ILE A 330 -25.40 4.52 16.40
CA ILE A 330 -24.11 5.22 16.37
C ILE A 330 -24.37 6.73 16.38
N ARG A 331 -23.70 7.48 17.26
CA ARG A 331 -23.82 8.93 17.30
C ARG A 331 -23.27 9.57 16.00
N PRO A 332 -24.01 10.42 15.29
CA PRO A 332 -23.56 10.99 14.01
C PRO A 332 -22.22 11.72 14.10
N ILE A 333 -21.33 11.49 13.13
CA ILE A 333 -19.96 12.06 13.11
C ILE A 333 -19.96 13.59 13.17
N THR A 334 -20.94 14.25 12.55
CA THR A 334 -21.09 15.71 12.60
C THR A 334 -21.29 16.21 14.04
N GLU A 335 -22.08 15.52 14.86
CA GLU A 335 -22.24 15.86 16.27
C GLU A 335 -21.00 15.55 17.10
N ARG A 336 -20.29 14.47 16.79
CA ARG A 336 -19.04 14.12 17.47
C ARG A 336 -17.96 15.17 17.20
N ILE A 337 -17.82 15.61 15.95
CA ILE A 337 -16.94 16.72 15.54
C ILE A 337 -17.30 18.02 16.26
N VAL A 338 -18.58 18.40 16.35
CA VAL A 338 -19.01 19.60 17.10
C VAL A 338 -18.63 19.50 18.57
N ALA A 339 -18.80 18.33 19.19
CA ALA A 339 -18.43 18.10 20.59
C ALA A 339 -16.90 18.14 20.81
N GLY A 340 -16.13 17.37 20.03
CA GLY A 340 -14.67 17.27 20.13
C GLY A 340 -13.95 18.58 19.77
N SER A 341 -14.51 19.37 18.86
CA SER A 341 -14.02 20.72 18.53
C SER A 341 -14.42 21.80 19.54
N GLN A 342 -15.07 21.44 20.66
CA GLN A 342 -15.54 22.36 21.71
C GLN A 342 -16.48 23.45 21.15
N ASN A 343 -17.30 23.11 20.14
CA ASN A 343 -18.19 23.99 19.37
C ASN A 343 -17.49 25.06 18.52
N LEU A 344 -16.22 24.85 18.11
CA LEU A 344 -15.57 25.72 17.11
C LEU A 344 -16.33 25.71 15.78
N TRP A 345 -16.81 24.52 15.37
CA TRP A 345 -17.64 24.35 14.18
C TRP A 345 -19.09 24.02 14.55
N LYS A 346 -20.01 24.28 13.63
CA LYS A 346 -21.43 23.90 13.70
C LYS A 346 -21.72 22.79 12.69
N VAL A 347 -22.78 22.00 12.91
CA VAL A 347 -23.21 20.91 12.01
C VAL A 347 -23.28 21.40 10.55
N ASP A 348 -24.01 22.49 10.30
CA ASP A 348 -24.21 23.08 8.96
C ASP A 348 -22.93 23.64 8.30
N SER A 349 -21.80 23.70 9.03
CA SER A 349 -20.49 24.15 8.52
C SER A 349 -19.50 23.01 8.29
N ILE A 350 -19.87 21.79 8.66
CA ILE A 350 -19.10 20.57 8.38
C ILE A 350 -19.49 20.07 7.00
N SER A 351 -18.51 19.62 6.22
CA SER A 351 -18.72 19.01 4.90
C SER A 351 -17.94 17.71 4.80
N ILE A 352 -18.09 16.97 3.70
CA ILE A 352 -17.26 15.79 3.41
C ILE A 352 -16.09 16.24 2.54
N TRP A 353 -14.88 15.79 2.88
CA TRP A 353 -13.70 16.09 2.07
C TRP A 353 -13.81 15.29 0.75
N PRO A 354 -13.82 15.93 -0.43
CA PRO A 354 -14.12 15.22 -1.68
C PRO A 354 -12.97 14.32 -2.17
N TYR A 355 -11.78 14.45 -1.59
CA TYR A 355 -10.56 13.82 -2.09
C TYR A 355 -10.59 12.27 -2.11
N PRO A 356 -11.01 11.55 -1.04
CA PRO A 356 -11.10 10.09 -1.06
C PRO A 356 -11.93 9.55 -2.23
N GLU A 357 -13.14 10.07 -2.40
CA GLU A 357 -14.04 9.64 -3.48
C GLU A 357 -13.47 9.99 -4.87
N GLN A 358 -12.89 11.18 -5.02
CA GLN A 358 -12.24 11.59 -6.27
C GLN A 358 -11.08 10.66 -6.65
N GLN A 359 -10.23 10.23 -5.71
CA GLN A 359 -9.16 9.26 -5.99
C GLN A 359 -9.71 7.87 -6.33
N VAL A 360 -10.73 7.39 -5.62
CA VAL A 360 -11.37 6.09 -5.92
C VAL A 360 -11.98 6.10 -7.33
N VAL A 361 -12.75 7.12 -7.69
CA VAL A 361 -13.37 7.24 -9.03
C VAL A 361 -12.31 7.39 -10.12
N ALA A 362 -11.26 8.19 -9.89
CA ALA A 362 -10.20 8.41 -10.88
C ALA A 362 -9.32 7.17 -11.10
N SER A 363 -8.96 6.43 -10.04
CA SER A 363 -8.17 5.19 -10.14
C SER A 363 -8.88 4.07 -10.90
N GLN A 364 -10.21 4.12 -11.00
CA GLN A 364 -11.03 3.17 -11.77
C GLN A 364 -11.22 3.57 -13.23
N SER A 365 -10.94 4.84 -13.58
CA SER A 365 -11.18 5.43 -14.90
C SER A 365 -9.89 5.95 -15.55
N LEU A 366 -8.75 5.37 -15.20
CA LEU A 366 -7.43 5.71 -15.74
C LEU A 366 -7.41 5.65 -17.29
N PRO A 367 -6.92 6.69 -17.97
CA PRO A 367 -6.58 6.65 -19.40
C PRO A 367 -5.53 5.57 -19.73
N GLU A 368 -5.48 5.11 -20.99
CA GLU A 368 -4.58 4.01 -21.41
C GLU A 368 -3.09 4.25 -21.09
N GLU A 369 -2.63 5.51 -21.17
CA GLU A 369 -1.27 5.90 -20.80
C GLU A 369 -1.01 5.73 -19.29
N GLN A 370 -1.94 6.21 -18.46
CA GLN A 370 -1.87 6.03 -17.00
C GLN A 370 -2.04 4.57 -16.58
N GLN A 371 -2.83 3.76 -17.30
CA GLN A 371 -2.90 2.31 -17.08
C GLN A 371 -1.55 1.62 -17.34
N LYS A 372 -0.81 2.04 -18.38
CA LYS A 372 0.54 1.52 -18.66
C LYS A 372 1.52 1.96 -17.58
N ALA A 373 1.48 3.22 -17.16
CA ALA A 373 2.33 3.73 -16.08
C ALA A 373 2.03 3.03 -14.74
N TYR A 374 0.75 2.78 -14.42
CA TYR A 374 0.31 2.00 -13.26
C TYR A 374 0.83 0.56 -13.33
N GLY A 375 0.70 -0.09 -14.49
CA GLY A 375 1.27 -1.41 -14.72
C GLY A 375 2.79 -1.47 -14.53
N LEU A 376 3.53 -0.42 -14.91
CA LEU A 376 4.98 -0.31 -14.66
C LEU A 376 5.29 -0.13 -13.17
N LEU A 377 4.52 0.69 -12.47
CA LEU A 377 4.66 0.93 -11.04
C LEU A 377 4.43 -0.34 -10.22
N MET A 378 3.42 -1.13 -10.60
CA MET A 378 3.06 -2.37 -9.91
C MET A 378 3.98 -3.56 -10.22
N ARG A 379 4.73 -3.55 -11.34
CA ARG A 379 5.64 -4.65 -11.73
C ARG A 379 6.74 -4.95 -10.70
N ALA A 380 7.14 -3.98 -9.87
CA ALA A 380 8.08 -4.25 -8.78
C ALA A 380 7.56 -5.34 -7.82
N PHE A 381 6.24 -5.44 -7.64
CA PHE A 381 5.58 -6.39 -6.74
C PHE A 381 5.44 -7.80 -7.30
N ASP A 382 5.66 -8.01 -8.61
CA ASP A 382 5.72 -9.36 -9.21
C ASP A 382 7.00 -10.12 -8.78
N ALA A 383 8.02 -9.40 -8.30
CA ALA A 383 9.33 -9.94 -7.92
C ALA A 383 9.34 -10.75 -6.59
N PRO A 384 10.35 -11.63 -6.41
CA PRO A 384 11.30 -12.09 -7.43
C PRO A 384 10.63 -13.00 -8.47
N PHE A 385 11.25 -13.17 -9.63
CA PHE A 385 10.85 -14.20 -10.58
C PHE A 385 11.40 -15.55 -10.11
N GLU A 386 10.50 -16.46 -9.70
CA GLU A 386 10.88 -17.77 -9.21
C GLU A 386 10.92 -18.80 -10.34
N ARG A 387 11.95 -19.65 -10.32
CA ARG A 387 12.22 -20.69 -11.30
C ARG A 387 12.23 -22.03 -10.60
N ASP A 388 11.65 -23.05 -11.23
CA ASP A 388 11.90 -24.43 -10.81
C ASP A 388 13.40 -24.73 -10.97
N PRO A 389 14.09 -25.27 -9.95
CA PRO A 389 15.52 -25.52 -10.04
C PRO A 389 15.80 -26.55 -11.14
N PHE A 390 16.55 -26.13 -12.16
CA PHE A 390 17.03 -27.05 -13.20
C PHE A 390 18.17 -27.90 -12.65
N THR A 391 17.82 -28.96 -11.93
CA THR A 391 18.75 -30.00 -11.53
C THR A 391 18.94 -30.99 -12.68
N THR A 392 20.19 -31.26 -13.03
CA THR A 392 20.57 -32.37 -13.93
C THR A 392 20.40 -33.75 -13.24
N GLU A 393 20.10 -33.75 -11.95
CA GLU A 393 20.02 -34.92 -11.07
C GLU A 393 18.66 -34.99 -10.33
N SER A 394 17.55 -34.75 -11.03
CA SER A 394 16.24 -35.03 -10.44
C SER A 394 16.09 -36.53 -10.14
N SER A 395 15.98 -36.88 -8.85
CA SER A 395 15.70 -38.27 -8.43
C SER A 395 14.33 -38.76 -8.89
N GLU A 396 13.41 -37.83 -9.21
CA GLU A 396 12.12 -38.13 -9.82
C GLU A 396 12.29 -38.62 -11.26
N ASP A 397 13.23 -38.05 -12.04
CA ASP A 397 13.54 -38.51 -13.40
C ASP A 397 14.16 -39.92 -13.41
N LEU A 398 14.97 -40.28 -12.40
CA LEU A 398 15.53 -41.64 -12.27
C LEU A 398 14.50 -42.68 -11.81
N SER A 399 13.58 -42.30 -10.91
CA SER A 399 12.52 -43.19 -10.42
C SER A 399 11.35 -43.34 -11.39
N ALA A 400 11.12 -42.36 -12.26
CA ALA A 400 10.16 -42.43 -13.38
C ALA A 400 10.68 -43.18 -14.63
N VAL A 401 11.78 -43.94 -14.50
CA VAL A 401 12.32 -44.81 -15.57
C VAL A 401 12.12 -46.28 -15.16
N PRO A 402 11.38 -47.09 -15.96
CA PRO A 402 11.11 -48.49 -15.64
C PRO A 402 12.37 -49.30 -15.29
N GLU A 403 12.29 -50.10 -14.22
CA GLU A 403 13.41 -50.95 -13.78
C GLU A 403 13.75 -52.09 -14.75
N GLN A 404 12.85 -52.41 -15.70
CA GLN A 404 13.08 -53.46 -16.69
C GLN A 404 14.04 -53.06 -17.82
N LEU A 405 14.39 -51.77 -17.94
CA LEU A 405 15.33 -51.27 -18.94
C LEU A 405 16.78 -51.55 -18.51
N SER A 406 17.66 -51.84 -19.47
CA SER A 406 19.09 -52.00 -19.18
C SER A 406 19.71 -50.68 -18.67
N PRO A 407 20.81 -50.73 -17.91
CA PRO A 407 21.45 -49.51 -17.39
C PRO A 407 21.77 -48.46 -18.47
N GLN A 408 22.11 -48.91 -19.68
CA GLN A 408 22.40 -48.03 -20.83
C GLN A 408 21.11 -47.38 -21.38
N GLU A 409 20.01 -48.12 -21.51
CA GLU A 409 18.72 -47.57 -21.94
C GLU A 409 18.15 -46.60 -20.90
N ARG A 410 18.31 -46.90 -19.60
CA ARG A 410 17.91 -45.99 -18.51
C ARG A 410 18.70 -44.68 -18.59
N GLN A 411 20.02 -44.75 -18.79
CA GLN A 411 20.87 -43.57 -18.95
C GLN A 411 20.50 -42.75 -20.18
N ALA A 412 20.29 -43.40 -21.33
CA ALA A 412 19.87 -42.73 -22.57
C ALA A 412 18.51 -42.04 -22.44
N LEU A 413 17.53 -42.66 -21.76
CA LEU A 413 16.21 -42.05 -21.56
C LEU A 413 16.26 -40.85 -20.59
N VAL A 414 17.10 -40.90 -19.56
CA VAL A 414 17.35 -39.74 -18.67
C VAL A 414 18.03 -38.61 -19.45
N GLN A 415 19.04 -38.90 -20.27
CA GLN A 415 19.69 -37.92 -21.15
C GLN A 415 18.69 -37.31 -22.14
N GLN A 416 17.79 -38.10 -22.73
CA GLN A 416 16.74 -37.58 -23.61
C GLN A 416 15.77 -36.66 -22.87
N ARG A 417 15.30 -37.01 -21.67
CA ARG A 417 14.42 -36.15 -20.86
C ARG A 417 15.11 -34.85 -20.45
N LEU A 418 16.38 -34.91 -20.06
CA LEU A 418 17.20 -33.73 -19.76
C LEU A 418 17.35 -32.82 -20.98
N MET A 419 17.56 -33.40 -22.17
CA MET A 419 17.62 -32.69 -23.45
C MET A 419 16.29 -31.99 -23.79
N GLU A 420 15.17 -32.72 -23.72
CA GLU A 420 13.83 -32.18 -23.97
C GLU A 420 13.48 -31.05 -22.99
N LYS A 421 13.78 -31.23 -21.69
CA LYS A 421 13.58 -30.21 -20.66
C LYS A 421 14.45 -28.98 -20.86
N PHE A 422 15.71 -29.16 -21.28
CA PHE A 422 16.62 -28.05 -21.61
C PHE A 422 16.12 -27.26 -22.84
N MET A 423 15.74 -27.95 -23.92
CA MET A 423 15.21 -27.30 -25.13
C MET A 423 13.91 -26.53 -24.83
N LYS A 424 12.98 -27.14 -24.10
CA LYS A 424 11.70 -26.51 -23.72
C LYS A 424 11.90 -25.27 -22.84
N MET A 425 12.87 -25.31 -21.91
CA MET A 425 13.25 -24.12 -21.14
C MET A 425 13.76 -22.99 -22.04
N MET A 426 14.54 -23.32 -23.07
CA MET A 426 15.06 -22.33 -24.03
C MET A 426 13.97 -21.71 -24.93
N GLU A 427 12.82 -22.35 -25.07
CA GLU A 427 11.68 -21.86 -25.87
C GLU A 427 10.78 -20.85 -25.14
N SER A 428 10.72 -20.89 -23.80
CA SER A 428 9.82 -20.05 -22.99
C SER A 428 10.57 -19.10 -22.05
N SER A 429 10.31 -17.80 -22.16
CA SER A 429 10.88 -16.80 -21.25
C SER A 429 10.45 -17.00 -19.80
N GLU A 430 9.27 -17.56 -19.54
CA GLU A 430 8.84 -17.91 -18.17
C GLU A 430 9.59 -19.12 -17.62
N GLU A 431 9.92 -20.11 -18.44
CA GLU A 431 10.67 -21.29 -18.01
C GLU A 431 12.16 -20.95 -17.82
N MET A 432 12.70 -20.04 -18.64
CA MET A 432 14.08 -19.56 -18.53
C MET A 432 14.29 -18.57 -17.37
N PHE A 433 13.43 -17.56 -17.24
CA PHE A 433 13.64 -16.45 -16.30
C PHE A 433 12.75 -16.49 -15.06
N GLY A 434 11.73 -17.35 -15.04
CA GLY A 434 10.84 -17.57 -13.90
C GLY A 434 9.48 -16.90 -14.05
N LYS A 435 8.60 -17.23 -13.11
CA LYS A 435 7.25 -16.66 -13.00
C LYS A 435 7.19 -15.64 -11.86
N PRO A 436 6.32 -14.62 -11.97
CA PRO A 436 6.01 -13.73 -10.85
C PRO A 436 5.63 -14.51 -9.58
N SER A 437 6.47 -14.44 -8.53
CA SER A 437 6.16 -15.08 -7.24
C SER A 437 5.26 -14.22 -6.36
N ARG A 438 5.24 -12.90 -6.62
CA ARG A 438 4.56 -11.89 -5.81
C ARG A 438 4.93 -11.92 -4.32
N ARG A 439 6.12 -12.40 -3.97
CA ARG A 439 6.56 -12.43 -2.56
C ARG A 439 6.80 -11.03 -2.02
N LEU A 440 7.22 -10.07 -2.85
CA LEU A 440 7.33 -8.67 -2.40
C LEU A 440 5.96 -8.07 -2.06
N LEU A 441 4.92 -8.37 -2.85
CA LEU A 441 3.54 -7.98 -2.56
C LEU A 441 3.11 -8.48 -1.16
N LYS A 442 3.26 -9.79 -0.92
CA LYS A 442 2.91 -10.43 0.36
C LYS A 442 3.68 -9.82 1.54
N ALA A 443 5.01 -9.72 1.43
CA ALA A 443 5.85 -9.18 2.49
C ALA A 443 5.54 -7.71 2.81
N ARG A 444 5.23 -6.89 1.78
CA ARG A 444 4.81 -5.50 1.99
C ARG A 444 3.41 -5.42 2.62
N ILE A 445 2.45 -6.24 2.22
CA ILE A 445 1.13 -6.29 2.86
C ILE A 445 1.24 -6.68 4.34
N MET A 446 2.01 -7.72 4.66
CA MET A 446 2.29 -8.12 6.06
C MET A 446 2.93 -6.98 6.85
N GLN A 447 3.90 -6.27 6.27
CA GLN A 447 4.58 -5.13 6.89
C GLN A 447 3.65 -3.93 7.12
N LEU A 448 2.72 -3.67 6.18
CA LEU A 448 1.72 -2.62 6.27
C LEU A 448 0.63 -2.94 7.30
N ALA A 449 0.24 -4.21 7.44
CA ALA A 449 -0.63 -4.72 8.50
C ALA A 449 0.06 -4.75 9.90
N GLY A 450 1.18 -4.03 10.07
CA GLY A 450 1.90 -3.95 11.34
C GLY A 450 2.72 -5.20 11.68
N GLY A 451 3.01 -6.08 10.72
CA GLY A 451 3.90 -7.23 10.88
C GLY A 451 5.36 -6.81 11.09
N ARG A 452 5.86 -7.00 12.31
CA ARG A 452 7.22 -6.62 12.76
C ARG A 452 8.06 -7.79 13.25
N ASP A 453 7.64 -9.01 12.94
CA ASP A 453 8.41 -10.19 13.31
C ASP A 453 9.73 -10.25 12.52
N THR A 454 10.62 -11.14 12.91
CA THR A 454 11.83 -11.42 12.13
C THR A 454 11.51 -12.13 10.82
N GLY A 455 10.31 -12.71 10.68
CA GLY A 455 9.82 -13.35 9.46
C GLY A 455 9.71 -12.38 8.28
N VAL A 456 9.03 -11.24 8.45
CA VAL A 456 8.93 -10.20 7.40
C VAL A 456 10.32 -9.69 6.98
N ILE A 457 11.20 -9.42 7.94
CA ILE A 457 12.59 -9.01 7.67
C ILE A 457 13.34 -10.09 6.87
N GLN A 458 13.23 -11.37 7.26
CA GLN A 458 13.86 -12.48 6.54
C GLN A 458 13.30 -12.64 5.12
N GLN A 459 11.99 -12.48 4.93
CA GLN A 459 11.37 -12.52 3.60
C GLN A 459 11.91 -11.39 2.70
N LEU A 460 11.92 -10.14 3.18
CA LEU A 460 12.47 -9.00 2.42
C LEU A 460 13.96 -9.18 2.10
N GLN A 461 14.75 -9.74 3.01
CA GLN A 461 16.16 -10.08 2.77
C GLN A 461 16.32 -11.18 1.71
N GLN A 462 15.50 -12.23 1.74
CA GLN A 462 15.52 -13.29 0.71
C GLN A 462 15.10 -12.75 -0.67
N ILE A 463 14.08 -11.89 -0.73
CA ILE A 463 13.64 -11.22 -1.95
C ILE A 463 14.79 -10.37 -2.53
N ARG A 464 15.49 -9.62 -1.69
CA ARG A 464 16.70 -8.89 -2.08
C ARG A 464 17.79 -9.82 -2.63
N ILE A 465 18.09 -10.94 -1.96
CA ILE A 465 19.13 -11.87 -2.41
C ILE A 465 18.79 -12.44 -3.79
N ALA A 466 17.55 -12.85 -4.02
CA ALA A 466 17.08 -13.32 -5.31
C ALA A 466 17.07 -12.22 -6.39
N GLY A 467 16.69 -10.99 -6.02
CA GLY A 467 16.68 -9.83 -6.91
C GLY A 467 18.09 -9.31 -7.28
N MET A 468 19.12 -9.65 -6.52
CA MET A 468 20.51 -9.33 -6.87
C MET A 468 21.12 -10.26 -7.93
N GLU A 469 20.42 -11.30 -8.36
CA GLU A 469 20.84 -12.10 -9.51
C GLU A 469 20.64 -11.32 -10.82
N GLU A 470 21.73 -11.02 -11.53
CA GLU A 470 21.69 -10.39 -12.86
C GLU A 470 21.93 -11.39 -14.02
N VAL A 471 22.46 -12.57 -13.71
CA VAL A 471 22.88 -13.59 -14.69
C VAL A 471 22.39 -14.96 -14.25
N LEU A 472 21.64 -15.62 -15.11
CA LEU A 472 21.29 -17.03 -14.99
C LEU A 472 22.50 -17.90 -15.38
N THR A 473 22.86 -18.84 -14.53
CA THR A 473 23.85 -19.89 -14.83
C THR A 473 23.11 -21.19 -15.16
N LEU A 474 23.14 -21.63 -16.42
CA LEU A 474 22.62 -22.93 -16.83
C LEU A 474 23.76 -23.94 -16.98
N GLN A 475 23.62 -25.11 -16.35
CA GLN A 475 24.46 -26.25 -16.63
C GLN A 475 24.01 -26.92 -17.94
N VAL A 476 24.93 -27.06 -18.89
CA VAL A 476 24.65 -27.65 -20.20
C VAL A 476 24.86 -29.17 -20.13
N PRO A 477 23.90 -30.01 -20.57
CA PRO A 477 24.11 -31.46 -20.71
C PRO A 477 25.33 -31.79 -21.58
N VAL A 478 26.09 -32.81 -21.19
CA VAL A 478 27.39 -33.16 -21.82
C VAL A 478 27.24 -33.46 -23.31
N GLU A 479 26.10 -34.01 -23.71
CA GLU A 479 25.75 -34.35 -25.08
C GLU A 479 25.60 -33.08 -25.94
N ILE A 480 25.01 -32.01 -25.40
CA ILE A 480 24.91 -30.70 -26.07
C ILE A 480 26.28 -30.04 -26.15
N GLN A 481 27.11 -30.14 -25.10
CA GLN A 481 28.49 -29.65 -25.12
C GLN A 481 29.28 -30.30 -26.28
N GLN A 482 29.15 -31.62 -26.44
CA GLN A 482 29.84 -32.38 -27.48
C GLN A 482 29.29 -32.12 -28.89
N GLN A 483 27.97 -31.98 -29.05
CA GLN A 483 27.33 -31.77 -30.35
C GLN A 483 27.51 -30.33 -30.87
N ASN A 484 27.36 -29.34 -29.99
CA ASN A 484 27.29 -27.92 -30.37
C ASN A 484 28.53 -27.10 -29.94
N GLY A 485 29.53 -27.72 -29.31
CA GLY A 485 30.74 -27.05 -28.82
C GLY A 485 30.50 -26.07 -27.67
N LEU A 486 29.39 -26.22 -26.93
CA LEU A 486 29.02 -25.30 -25.85
C LEU A 486 29.84 -25.55 -24.58
N PRO A 487 30.12 -24.50 -23.79
CA PRO A 487 30.75 -24.64 -22.48
C PRO A 487 29.86 -25.43 -21.50
N PRO A 488 30.44 -26.00 -20.42
CA PRO A 488 29.66 -26.73 -19.40
C PRO A 488 28.66 -25.86 -18.64
N PHE A 489 28.88 -24.53 -18.62
CA PHE A 489 27.96 -23.55 -18.06
C PHE A 489 27.72 -22.42 -19.07
N LEU A 490 26.45 -22.10 -19.32
CA LEU A 490 26.03 -20.90 -20.03
C LEU A 490 25.66 -19.81 -19.02
N LEU A 491 26.24 -18.64 -19.20
CA LEU A 491 25.92 -17.43 -18.44
C LEU A 491 25.03 -16.54 -19.30
N MET A 492 23.74 -16.44 -18.94
CA MET A 492 22.76 -15.66 -19.68
C MET A 492 22.29 -14.47 -18.84
N PRO A 493 22.57 -13.22 -19.24
CA PRO A 493 22.08 -12.05 -18.52
C PRO A 493 20.55 -11.96 -18.60
N PHE A 494 19.90 -11.55 -17.51
CA PHE A 494 18.45 -11.36 -17.54
C PHE A 494 18.04 -10.26 -18.55
N PRO A 495 16.84 -10.36 -19.15
CA PRO A 495 16.25 -9.29 -19.95
C PRO A 495 16.26 -7.95 -19.20
N GLN A 496 16.45 -6.84 -19.91
CA GLN A 496 16.56 -5.51 -19.30
C GLN A 496 15.36 -5.19 -18.41
N LEU A 497 14.15 -5.56 -18.83
CA LEU A 497 12.93 -5.38 -18.04
C LEU A 497 12.97 -6.15 -16.70
N ILE A 498 13.43 -7.42 -16.72
CA ILE A 498 13.53 -8.22 -15.49
C ILE A 498 14.60 -7.63 -14.56
N ARG A 499 15.73 -7.16 -15.10
CA ARG A 499 16.75 -6.45 -14.31
C ARG A 499 16.21 -5.16 -13.68
N GLN A 500 15.45 -4.36 -14.42
CA GLN A 500 14.80 -3.15 -13.87
C GLN A 500 13.81 -3.48 -12.75
N ILE A 501 12.97 -4.51 -12.94
CA ILE A 501 12.02 -4.99 -11.92
C ILE A 501 12.78 -5.46 -10.67
N ASN A 502 13.82 -6.28 -10.85
CA ASN A 502 14.66 -6.81 -9.78
C ASN A 502 15.42 -5.71 -9.01
N GLN A 503 15.93 -4.69 -9.70
CA GLN A 503 16.59 -3.54 -9.08
C GLN A 503 15.60 -2.70 -8.27
N SER A 504 14.41 -2.41 -8.82
CA SER A 504 13.35 -1.69 -8.12
C SER A 504 12.85 -2.44 -6.89
N SER A 505 12.58 -3.74 -7.03
CA SER A 505 12.11 -4.60 -5.94
C SER A 505 13.16 -4.78 -4.84
N THR A 506 14.44 -4.91 -5.20
CA THR A 506 15.55 -5.01 -4.24
C THR A 506 15.76 -3.70 -3.48
N GLY A 507 15.67 -2.56 -4.17
CA GLY A 507 15.72 -1.23 -3.55
C GLY A 507 14.59 -1.02 -2.55
N ALA A 508 13.35 -1.34 -2.94
CA ALA A 508 12.17 -1.26 -2.08
C ALA A 508 12.28 -2.20 -0.86
N ALA A 509 12.62 -3.48 -1.09
CA ALA A 509 12.78 -4.46 -0.01
C ALA A 509 13.85 -4.04 1.01
N MET A 510 14.94 -3.39 0.57
CA MET A 510 15.95 -2.86 1.48
C MET A 510 15.45 -1.67 2.31
N TYR A 511 14.73 -0.73 1.70
CA TYR A 511 14.15 0.40 2.43
C TYR A 511 13.11 -0.08 3.47
N TRP A 512 12.22 -0.99 3.08
CA TRP A 512 11.21 -1.54 4.00
C TRP A 512 11.81 -2.44 5.09
N THR A 513 12.93 -3.13 4.81
CA THR A 513 13.71 -3.82 5.86
C THR A 513 14.17 -2.86 6.95
N ALA A 514 14.63 -1.66 6.59
CA ALA A 514 14.97 -0.62 7.56
C ALA A 514 13.73 -0.11 8.30
N GLY A 515 12.58 0.03 7.62
CA GLY A 515 11.30 0.35 8.24
C GLY A 515 10.94 -0.63 9.36
N CYS A 516 10.97 -1.94 9.09
CA CYS A 516 10.76 -2.98 10.11
C CYS A 516 11.76 -2.89 11.27
N GLN A 517 13.03 -2.59 10.99
CA GLN A 517 14.05 -2.42 12.04
C GLN A 517 13.74 -1.22 12.94
N ILE A 518 13.27 -0.10 12.38
CA ILE A 518 12.82 1.08 13.14
C ILE A 518 11.60 0.73 14.01
N ASP A 519 10.61 0.03 13.46
CA ASP A 519 9.39 -0.36 14.18
C ASP A 519 9.63 -1.40 15.29
N ARG A 520 10.82 -2.01 15.31
CA ARG A 520 11.32 -2.91 16.37
C ARG A 520 12.29 -2.23 17.36
N GLY A 521 12.60 -0.95 17.18
CA GLY A 521 13.60 -0.22 17.97
C GLY A 521 15.06 -0.57 17.64
N GLU A 522 15.32 -1.35 16.58
CA GLU A 522 16.66 -1.78 16.14
C GLU A 522 17.40 -0.67 15.36
N VAL A 523 17.45 0.55 15.91
CA VAL A 523 17.90 1.76 15.21
C VAL A 523 19.33 1.68 14.64
N GLY A 524 20.24 0.94 15.29
CA GLY A 524 21.60 0.73 14.77
C GLY A 524 21.64 -0.14 13.50
N SER A 525 20.79 -1.17 13.45
CA SER A 525 20.58 -1.99 12.25
C SER A 525 19.96 -1.14 11.14
N ALA A 526 18.94 -0.35 11.46
CA ALA A 526 18.27 0.54 10.51
C ALA A 526 19.24 1.54 9.86
N ILE A 527 20.07 2.24 10.65
CA ILE A 527 21.10 3.17 10.13
C ILE A 527 22.00 2.44 9.12
N THR A 528 22.47 1.25 9.45
CA THR A 528 23.35 0.44 8.58
C THR A 528 22.64 0.03 7.28
N THR A 529 21.37 -0.38 7.36
CA THR A 529 20.54 -0.73 6.19
C THR A 529 20.29 0.47 5.28
N LEU A 530 19.99 1.65 5.84
CA LEU A 530 19.73 2.88 5.09
C LEU A 530 21.00 3.43 4.40
N MET A 531 22.16 3.36 5.06
CA MET A 531 23.45 3.67 4.44
C MET A 531 23.78 2.72 3.29
N ASN A 532 23.54 1.42 3.48
CA ASN A 532 23.72 0.42 2.43
C ASN A 532 22.77 0.63 1.25
N TYR A 533 21.55 1.11 1.49
CA TYR A 533 20.60 1.50 0.45
C TYR A 533 21.18 2.61 -0.43
N ARG A 534 21.55 3.76 0.15
CA ARG A 534 22.07 4.89 -0.65
C ARG A 534 23.39 4.57 -1.37
N ARG A 535 24.21 3.66 -0.82
CA ARG A 535 25.41 3.17 -1.52
C ARG A 535 25.09 2.33 -2.76
N GLN A 536 24.00 1.56 -2.75
CA GLN A 536 23.58 0.71 -3.88
C GLN A 536 22.66 1.46 -4.86
N TYR A 537 21.86 2.40 -4.36
CA TYR A 537 20.83 3.14 -5.08
C TYR A 537 20.95 4.65 -4.78
N PRO A 538 22.04 5.32 -5.18
CA PRO A 538 22.28 6.72 -4.85
C PRO A 538 21.20 7.67 -5.40
N ASP A 539 20.56 7.29 -6.50
CA ASP A 539 19.49 8.04 -7.16
C ASP A 539 18.16 7.25 -7.17
N GLY A 540 18.02 6.30 -6.24
CA GLY A 540 16.79 5.54 -6.08
C GLY A 540 15.67 6.35 -5.42
N ILE A 541 14.41 5.98 -5.68
CA ILE A 541 13.21 6.69 -5.21
C ILE A 541 13.11 6.86 -3.68
N TRP A 542 13.86 6.06 -2.91
CA TRP A 542 13.91 6.14 -1.44
C TRP A 542 15.11 6.94 -0.91
N LYS A 543 15.87 7.65 -1.76
CA LYS A 543 17.03 8.48 -1.39
C LYS A 543 16.73 9.41 -0.22
N TYR A 544 15.85 10.39 -0.40
CA TYR A 544 15.50 11.35 0.65
C TYR A 544 14.76 10.72 1.84
N PRO A 545 13.77 9.82 1.66
CA PRO A 545 13.14 9.10 2.77
C PRO A 545 14.14 8.30 3.62
N SER A 546 15.21 7.76 3.01
CA SER A 546 16.27 7.06 3.73
C SER A 546 17.22 7.99 4.50
N LEU A 547 17.45 9.21 4.00
CA LEU A 547 18.17 10.26 4.73
C LEU A 547 17.35 10.70 5.95
N MET A 548 16.07 11.00 5.78
CA MET A 548 15.17 11.42 6.87
C MET A 548 15.03 10.35 7.95
N SER A 549 14.84 9.09 7.54
CA SER A 549 14.79 7.95 8.46
C SER A 549 16.11 7.77 9.21
N GLN A 550 17.25 7.90 8.53
CA GLN A 550 18.56 7.77 9.16
C GLN A 550 18.85 8.92 10.15
N ALA A 551 18.52 10.16 9.79
CA ALA A 551 18.67 11.32 10.68
C ALA A 551 17.88 11.12 11.98
N ARG A 552 16.61 10.68 11.88
CA ARG A 552 15.79 10.33 13.05
C ARG A 552 16.42 9.21 13.89
N CYS A 553 16.90 8.12 13.28
CA CYS A 553 17.59 7.06 14.02
C CYS A 553 18.88 7.54 14.72
N LEU A 554 19.65 8.44 14.09
CA LEU A 554 20.84 9.03 14.69
C LEU A 554 20.50 9.94 15.87
N LEU A 555 19.42 10.73 15.77
CA LEU A 555 18.90 11.52 16.88
C LEU A 555 18.47 10.63 18.06
N ILE A 556 17.78 9.50 17.82
CA ILE A 556 17.44 8.51 18.86
C ILE A 556 18.69 7.92 19.53
N GLN A 557 19.81 7.82 18.80
CA GLN A 557 21.12 7.42 19.36
C GLN A 557 21.91 8.58 19.99
N GLU A 558 21.31 9.77 20.17
CA GLU A 558 21.95 11.01 20.64
C GLU A 558 23.11 11.52 19.75
N ARG A 559 23.28 10.97 18.55
CA ARG A 559 24.35 11.30 17.58
C ARG A 559 24.00 12.54 16.75
N LYS A 560 23.87 13.67 17.43
CA LYS A 560 23.38 14.94 16.84
C LYS A 560 24.22 15.42 15.66
N ASP A 561 25.54 15.40 15.75
CA ASP A 561 26.42 15.90 14.66
C ASP A 561 26.28 15.07 13.38
N ASP A 562 26.20 13.74 13.51
CA ASP A 562 25.95 12.84 12.38
C ASP A 562 24.56 13.09 11.78
N ALA A 563 23.54 13.33 12.61
CA ALA A 563 22.19 13.66 12.14
C ALA A 563 22.17 15.00 11.36
N VAL A 564 22.88 16.03 11.83
CA VAL A 564 23.04 17.30 11.11
C VAL A 564 23.72 17.09 9.75
N ALA A 565 24.75 16.25 9.67
CA ALA A 565 25.43 15.95 8.41
C ALA A 565 24.46 15.30 7.40
N ILE A 566 23.67 14.31 7.83
CA ILE A 566 22.66 13.64 7.00
C ILE A 566 21.51 14.59 6.61
N LEU A 567 21.07 15.47 7.50
CA LEU A 567 20.06 16.48 7.17
C LEU A 567 20.58 17.50 6.14
N LYS A 568 21.85 17.93 6.23
CA LYS A 568 22.48 18.78 5.20
C LYS A 568 22.60 18.09 3.85
N GLU A 569 22.83 16.77 3.81
CA GLU A 569 22.75 15.98 2.58
C GLU A 569 21.32 16.01 2.00
N ALA A 570 20.29 16.05 2.85
CA ALA A 570 18.88 16.05 2.46
C ALA A 570 18.28 17.42 2.09
N ASP A 571 18.92 18.56 2.42
CA ASP A 571 18.45 19.91 2.08
C ASP A 571 18.77 20.25 0.60
N GLN A 572 18.16 19.48 -0.31
CA GLN A 572 18.25 19.65 -1.75
C GLN A 572 16.91 20.12 -2.32
N GLU A 573 16.92 20.80 -3.47
CA GLU A 573 15.70 21.36 -4.07
C GLU A 573 14.75 20.30 -4.58
N GLU A 574 15.29 19.15 -5.01
CA GLU A 574 14.54 17.99 -5.50
C GLU A 574 13.95 17.13 -4.36
N ASN A 575 14.26 17.43 -3.10
CA ASN A 575 13.67 16.73 -1.96
C ASN A 575 12.24 17.27 -1.70
N PRO A 576 11.18 16.47 -1.91
CA PRO A 576 9.81 16.93 -1.63
C PRO A 576 9.56 17.19 -0.13
N GLU A 577 10.43 16.69 0.75
CA GLU A 577 10.39 16.91 2.21
C GLU A 577 11.44 17.96 2.68
N ARG A 578 11.99 18.78 1.77
CA ARG A 578 13.02 19.81 2.10
C ARG A 578 12.61 20.72 3.25
N TRP A 579 11.34 21.12 3.34
CA TRP A 579 10.84 21.95 4.44
C TRP A 579 10.97 21.25 5.80
N GLN A 580 10.72 19.93 5.86
CA GLN A 580 10.92 19.13 7.07
C GLN A 580 12.39 19.13 7.49
N VAL A 581 13.30 18.95 6.53
CA VAL A 581 14.76 19.02 6.75
C VAL A 581 15.15 20.36 7.37
N GLN A 582 14.70 21.47 6.78
CA GLN A 582 15.03 22.82 7.22
C GLN A 582 14.51 23.11 8.63
N ARG A 583 13.27 22.69 8.96
CA ARG A 583 12.71 22.83 10.32
C ARG A 583 13.48 21.99 11.34
N MET A 584 13.92 20.77 10.98
CA MET A 584 14.78 19.95 11.83
C MET A 584 16.17 20.59 12.04
N LEU A 585 16.82 21.09 10.99
CA LEU A 585 18.12 21.77 11.08
C LEU A 585 18.06 23.02 11.98
N LYS A 586 17.03 23.86 11.79
CA LYS A 586 16.80 25.08 12.59
C LYS A 586 16.65 24.74 14.08
N ALA A 587 15.84 23.73 14.41
CA ALA A 587 15.66 23.27 15.77
C ALA A 587 16.93 22.68 16.42
N MET A 588 17.84 22.15 15.62
CA MET A 588 19.17 21.71 16.08
C MET A 588 20.17 22.87 16.25
N GLY A 589 19.73 24.12 16.11
CA GLY A 589 20.58 25.31 16.24
C GLY A 589 21.52 25.54 15.05
N VAL A 590 21.28 24.88 13.91
CA VAL A 590 22.04 25.09 12.69
C VAL A 590 21.50 26.33 11.99
N ALA A 591 22.26 27.43 12.03
CA ALA A 591 21.90 28.69 11.39
C ALA A 591 21.68 28.53 9.87
N ASP A 592 20.79 29.37 9.31
CA ASP A 592 20.24 29.22 7.95
C ASP A 592 21.30 28.99 6.86
N VAL A 593 21.30 27.77 6.32
CA VAL A 593 22.15 27.37 5.18
C VAL A 593 21.75 28.13 3.90
N ALA A 594 20.49 28.57 3.82
CA ALA A 594 19.90 29.29 2.68
C ALA A 594 20.67 30.58 2.30
N GLY A 595 21.32 31.26 3.26
CA GLY A 595 22.04 32.52 2.98
C GLY A 595 23.38 32.36 2.24
N ALA A 596 23.94 31.15 2.14
CA ALA A 596 25.27 30.95 1.59
C ALA A 596 25.31 30.84 0.04
N ALA A 597 24.24 30.31 -0.58
CA ALA A 597 24.24 29.96 -2.00
C ALA A 597 24.26 31.17 -2.94
N GLU A 598 23.56 32.26 -2.61
CA GLU A 598 23.46 33.45 -3.49
C GLU A 598 24.70 34.36 -3.45
N SER A 599 25.49 34.31 -2.37
CA SER A 599 26.66 35.19 -2.20
C SER A 599 27.88 34.84 -3.07
N SER A 600 27.88 33.65 -3.71
CA SER A 600 29.02 33.16 -4.51
C SER A 600 29.07 33.67 -5.96
N LYS A 601 28.03 34.35 -6.45
CA LYS A 601 27.95 34.88 -7.83
C LYS A 601 28.35 36.35 -7.99
N ALA A 602 28.87 36.99 -6.94
CA ALA A 602 29.18 38.42 -6.92
C ALA A 602 30.63 38.71 -6.47
N ASN A 603 31.63 38.12 -7.15
CA ASN A 603 33.04 38.50 -7.00
C ASN A 603 33.92 38.17 -8.22
N ASP A 604 33.40 38.38 -9.44
CA ASP A 604 34.24 38.55 -10.63
C ASP A 604 34.46 40.05 -10.87
N ALA A 605 35.51 40.59 -10.27
CA ALA A 605 36.01 41.94 -10.52
C ALA A 605 37.46 41.87 -11.00
N GLU A 606 37.72 42.41 -12.20
CA GLU A 606 39.07 42.49 -12.79
C GLU A 606 40.05 43.26 -11.90
N PRO A 607 41.31 42.80 -11.77
CA PRO A 607 42.43 43.64 -11.40
C PRO A 607 43.23 44.09 -12.64
N ASP A 608 43.17 45.38 -12.93
CA ASP A 608 44.02 46.07 -13.92
C ASP A 608 45.51 46.11 -13.47
N ALA A 609 46.40 46.40 -14.42
CA ALA A 609 47.82 46.06 -14.39
C ALA A 609 48.74 46.96 -13.54
N GLY A 610 49.87 46.42 -13.08
CA GLY A 610 51.04 47.27 -12.77
C GLY A 610 52.24 46.70 -12.00
N LYS A 611 53.34 46.44 -12.75
CA LYS A 611 54.77 46.67 -12.37
C LYS A 611 55.58 45.66 -11.53
N THR A 612 56.36 44.86 -12.27
CA THR A 612 57.84 44.67 -12.21
C THR A 612 58.57 44.26 -10.91
N ASN A 613 59.14 43.05 -10.94
CA ASN A 613 60.59 42.69 -10.82
C ASN A 613 60.70 41.16 -10.59
N ALA A 614 61.74 40.38 -10.90
CA ALA A 614 62.90 40.40 -11.80
C ALA A 614 63.74 39.14 -11.44
N ALA A 615 64.18 38.33 -12.42
CA ALA A 615 64.92 37.05 -12.24
C ALA A 615 64.13 35.91 -11.51
N GLU A 616 64.37 34.61 -11.75
CA GLU A 616 65.56 33.94 -12.29
C GLU A 616 65.19 32.70 -13.17
N LYS A 617 66.14 32.21 -13.98
CA LYS A 617 66.03 31.07 -14.92
C LYS A 617 66.46 29.76 -14.21
N PRO A 618 66.05 28.53 -14.65
CA PRO A 618 66.56 27.97 -15.91
C PRO A 618 65.58 27.10 -16.74
N THR A 619 66.06 26.73 -17.94
CA THR A 619 65.38 26.06 -19.08
C THR A 619 65.34 24.52 -19.01
N PRO A 620 64.52 23.85 -19.87
CA PRO A 620 64.23 22.40 -19.84
C PRO A 620 65.08 21.58 -20.85
N PRO A 621 64.77 20.29 -21.06
CA PRO A 621 65.12 19.56 -22.28
C PRO A 621 63.95 19.42 -23.29
N SER A 622 64.23 19.82 -24.54
CA SER A 622 63.56 19.40 -25.81
C SER A 622 63.35 17.88 -25.89
N GLU A 623 62.25 17.32 -26.40
CA GLU A 623 61.68 17.40 -27.77
C GLU A 623 62.43 16.53 -28.82
N ASN A 624 61.69 15.62 -29.47
CA ASN A 624 61.87 14.96 -30.79
C ASN A 624 61.04 13.65 -30.83
N GLY A 625 60.22 13.34 -31.85
CA GLY A 625 59.84 14.12 -33.04
C GLY A 625 58.74 13.42 -33.87
N GLN A 626 58.09 14.18 -34.76
CA GLN A 626 57.21 13.77 -35.87
C GLN A 626 58.06 13.44 -37.15
N PRO A 627 57.51 13.17 -38.36
CA PRO A 627 56.11 13.17 -38.87
C PRO A 627 55.63 11.73 -39.22
N ASP A 628 54.60 11.42 -40.02
CA ASP A 628 53.66 12.12 -40.93
C ASP A 628 52.25 11.43 -40.85
N GLY A 629 51.16 11.79 -41.53
CA GLY A 629 50.90 12.77 -42.60
C GLY A 629 49.38 12.99 -42.81
N ALA A 630 48.98 13.74 -43.83
CA ALA A 630 47.66 14.42 -43.89
C ALA A 630 46.62 13.83 -44.87
N ASP A 631 45.33 14.10 -44.60
CA ASP A 631 44.36 14.76 -45.51
C ASP A 631 43.07 15.08 -44.70
N GLN A 632 42.52 16.31 -44.69
CA GLN A 632 41.58 16.91 -45.67
C GLN A 632 40.26 16.12 -45.82
N SER A 633 39.06 16.70 -45.72
CA SER A 633 38.62 18.12 -45.63
C SER A 633 37.13 18.23 -45.19
N ALA A 634 36.72 19.42 -44.71
CA ALA A 634 35.49 20.21 -45.03
C ALA A 634 34.11 19.54 -45.33
N SER A 635 32.93 20.14 -45.14
CA SER A 635 32.41 21.33 -44.41
C SER A 635 30.87 21.40 -44.61
N GLU A 636 30.19 22.45 -44.11
CA GLU A 636 28.81 22.89 -44.45
C GLU A 636 27.66 22.00 -43.91
N SER A 637 26.78 22.44 -42.99
CA SER A 637 25.89 23.62 -42.89
C SER A 637 24.55 23.46 -43.61
N GLY A 638 23.43 23.71 -42.92
CA GLY A 638 22.10 23.75 -43.52
C GLY A 638 20.97 23.70 -42.50
N ALA A 639 20.52 24.86 -42.04
CA ALA A 639 19.24 24.99 -41.32
C ALA A 639 18.14 25.36 -42.31
N SER A 640 16.93 24.81 -42.16
CA SER A 640 15.72 25.44 -42.70
C SER A 640 14.49 25.14 -41.85
N THR A 641 13.81 26.21 -41.42
CA THR A 641 12.44 26.22 -40.93
C THR A 641 11.45 25.87 -42.04
N GLY A 642 10.25 25.42 -41.68
CA GLY A 642 9.16 25.15 -42.62
C GLY A 642 7.80 25.07 -41.94
N GLU A 643 7.07 26.18 -41.89
CA GLU A 643 5.64 26.19 -41.55
C GLU A 643 4.81 25.53 -42.65
N ALA A 644 3.71 24.87 -42.28
CA ALA A 644 2.65 24.51 -43.22
C ALA A 644 1.27 24.66 -42.57
N LYS A 645 0.43 25.54 -43.16
CA LYS A 645 -0.93 25.84 -42.68
C LYS A 645 -1.87 26.08 -43.87
N ALA A 646 -2.65 25.07 -44.22
CA ALA A 646 -3.77 25.11 -45.18
C ALA A 646 -4.60 23.82 -44.97
N SER A 647 -5.83 23.86 -44.46
CA SER A 647 -7.09 24.25 -45.12
C SER A 647 -7.51 23.31 -46.26
N GLY A 648 -8.60 22.57 -46.07
CA GLY A 648 -9.21 21.71 -47.09
C GLY A 648 -10.56 21.16 -46.62
N GLU A 649 -11.65 21.85 -46.96
CA GLU A 649 -13.01 21.31 -46.82
C GLU A 649 -13.24 20.18 -47.84
N THR A 650 -14.06 19.18 -47.50
CA THR A 650 -14.86 18.48 -48.53
C THR A 650 -16.12 17.84 -47.93
N LYS A 651 -17.27 18.09 -48.56
CA LYS A 651 -18.58 17.49 -48.26
C LYS A 651 -19.08 16.74 -49.48
N ALA A 652 -19.38 15.44 -49.33
CA ALA A 652 -20.39 14.63 -50.05
C ALA A 652 -20.22 13.18 -49.53
N SER A 653 -21.20 12.39 -49.08
CA SER A 653 -22.65 12.22 -49.34
C SER A 653 -23.02 11.30 -50.51
N GLU A 654 -22.90 9.98 -50.32
CA GLU A 654 -23.72 8.93 -50.95
C GLU A 654 -23.64 7.68 -50.05
N LYS A 655 -24.67 7.14 -49.38
CA LYS A 655 -26.01 6.65 -49.74
C LYS A 655 -26.02 5.17 -50.18
N THR A 656 -26.49 4.30 -49.29
CA THR A 656 -26.99 2.95 -49.62
C THR A 656 -28.10 2.53 -48.64
N ASP A 657 -29.28 2.23 -49.20
CA ASP A 657 -30.43 1.65 -48.50
C ASP A 657 -30.28 0.12 -48.32
N SER A 658 -30.90 -0.45 -47.27
CA SER A 658 -31.50 -1.81 -47.18
C SER A 658 -32.05 -2.00 -45.76
N GLN A 659 -33.30 -1.61 -45.51
CA GLN A 659 -34.50 -2.48 -45.52
C GLN A 659 -34.72 -3.34 -44.26
N GLU A 660 -35.77 -2.95 -43.54
CA GLU A 660 -36.59 -3.68 -42.56
C GLU A 660 -37.11 -5.04 -43.09
N PRO A 661 -37.60 -5.92 -42.20
CA PRO A 661 -39.06 -5.96 -42.04
C PRO A 661 -39.56 -5.86 -40.60
N ALA A 662 -40.72 -5.23 -40.43
CA ALA A 662 -41.51 -5.22 -39.20
C ALA A 662 -42.54 -6.37 -39.18
N ASP A 663 -42.96 -6.76 -37.97
CA ASP A 663 -44.28 -7.34 -37.61
C ASP A 663 -44.31 -7.57 -36.09
N ASP A 664 -45.46 -7.68 -35.39
CA ASP A 664 -46.53 -6.68 -35.27
C ASP A 664 -47.19 -6.82 -33.87
N LYS A 665 -47.78 -5.73 -33.37
CA LYS A 665 -48.66 -5.53 -32.18
C LYS A 665 -49.10 -6.73 -31.30
N ALA A 666 -48.96 -6.56 -29.98
CA ALA A 666 -50.06 -6.35 -29.01
C ALA A 666 -49.47 -6.16 -27.58
N GLY A 667 -49.97 -5.31 -26.68
CA GLY A 667 -51.17 -4.47 -26.71
C GLY A 667 -52.07 -4.70 -25.49
N ASN A 668 -51.83 -4.01 -24.38
CA ASN A 668 -52.88 -3.68 -23.41
C ASN A 668 -52.43 -2.56 -22.43
N GLU A 669 -53.28 -1.55 -22.25
CA GLU A 669 -53.12 -0.47 -21.27
C GLU A 669 -54.21 -0.58 -20.18
N SER A 670 -53.98 0.14 -19.06
CA SER A 670 -55.01 0.67 -18.14
C SER A 670 -55.69 -0.30 -17.13
N PRO A 671 -56.31 0.22 -16.03
CA PRO A 671 -55.73 1.16 -15.06
C PRO A 671 -56.18 0.89 -13.59
N SER A 672 -56.00 1.89 -12.72
CA SER A 672 -56.76 2.22 -11.49
C SER A 672 -56.39 1.61 -10.12
N GLU A 673 -56.05 2.54 -9.21
CA GLU A 673 -56.53 2.73 -7.83
C GLU A 673 -56.68 1.51 -6.89
N SER A 674 -55.79 1.43 -5.88
CA SER A 674 -56.14 1.58 -4.45
C SER A 674 -54.91 1.90 -3.60
#